data_AF-A0A854Q4A8-F1
#
_entry.id   AF-A0A854Q4A8-F1
#
_cell.length_a   1.000
_cell.length_b   1.000
_cell.length_c   1.000
_cell.angle_alpha   90.00
_cell.angle_beta   90.00
_cell.angle_gamma   90.00
#
_symmetry.space_group_name_H-M   'P 1'
#
loop_
_entity.id
_entity.type
_entity.pdbx_description
1 polymer ?
#
loop_
_entity_poly.entity_id
_entity_poly.type
_entity_poly.pdbx_seq_one_letter_code
_entity_poly.pdbx_strand_id
1 'polypeptide(L)'
;MSQSSNSRDITGETSSSTPEIFSPAHLISHLEDKERSHDPESLRERKQDGEDYELDEFDSSSEEESHNLLPYSLLPFGKRKKLGHWALSERPIRRLRPMILSFGAFTIVGILVTAYLFMGVSIPSESFSPATNAANLNLSNPLGNGSADSQSWKFMAKSLKSDPTHIVVPAHEAPSVALLEPLHDRLPYSMLSQYFTSGRLPPSITPSNVPPQRPLDLVYLFVNASSPYWFREMEARAALEDVKVGKGSGRSRHWRDNGELRAAVRSGVKALGDEAGRVHIVTADWPVREEDTELQVEAGKWRIGQIAEWLDWDSQKREGRLKWHFHSEIFQLPKDGGVVDLRRSVPRNERAENEKGVQTGSKWQSEEAWRNESLPSFNSFGIEQRLTWLEGLSENYISFNDDMFLLRPLSTSDFRHPLAGNLVRFDPGLLVPDVMTPDQLSDPGEWGALQHANQLLSARFSAHKRFYMHHLPKTQSRTILHEASIMWSPQLGLASTRGFRESKRGEGDVEMAWLITHLRVERWREALLWSWTVAKLGEKDVWEDDEKRELKKILGMTSSQGEEIEKAEITKGSRSTLGDLDALTEAVGWEGPKATDYHFSSMDGHLSSSPDDPGSGAQCTFHFSTCLPPHFFDSSTSFSASTMFTRLAFERPQCGDCLITALIKASGKSGLSAFLPEEDQIFYPEQEEEKGMWRRNEPILPLVSSWKDGDFSLRANVKAGQDVWDGFEAREDGGVSLRAWCIKLLSRYNYVYGSTPSRFTPVHSLYQLSSTLESVDNTPEVAMLCVNDDQADSGSDKSRQKFGAWMERRWGGVIEGVDWERPNKHTLHCCIDLPVPFCRIKYAISDVCTT
;
A
#
# COMPACT_ATOMS: atom_id res chain seq x y z
N MET A 1 34.19 39.05 -48.54
CA MET A 1 34.34 40.20 -49.45
C MET A 1 33.74 41.43 -48.78
N SER A 2 34.34 42.61 -48.95
CA SER A 2 33.80 44.00 -48.81
C SER A 2 32.59 44.23 -47.87
N GLN A 3 32.72 45.00 -46.77
CA GLN A 3 32.58 46.49 -46.70
C GLN A 3 31.13 47.00 -46.95
N SER A 4 30.60 48.04 -46.29
CA SER A 4 31.05 48.91 -45.18
C SER A 4 29.93 49.89 -44.73
N SER A 5 30.13 50.63 -43.61
CA SER A 5 29.73 52.06 -43.37
C SER A 5 28.24 52.49 -43.54
N ASN A 6 27.51 53.10 -42.57
CA ASN A 6 27.64 54.46 -41.97
C ASN A 6 26.35 54.76 -41.12
N SER A 7 26.15 55.84 -40.32
CA SER A 7 27.04 56.73 -39.54
C SER A 7 26.24 57.78 -38.70
N ARG A 8 26.61 57.99 -37.42
CA ARG A 8 26.44 59.20 -36.56
C ARG A 8 25.05 59.85 -36.29
N ASP A 9 24.70 59.84 -35.00
CA ASP A 9 24.10 60.86 -34.10
C ASP A 9 23.63 62.24 -34.61
N ILE A 10 22.52 62.77 -34.04
CA ILE A 10 22.49 63.92 -33.09
C ILE A 10 21.05 64.29 -32.60
N THR A 11 20.88 64.29 -31.26
CA THR A 11 19.94 65.02 -30.33
C THR A 11 18.46 65.33 -30.65
N GLY A 12 17.58 65.11 -29.66
CA GLY A 12 16.30 65.82 -29.47
C GLY A 12 15.35 65.18 -28.45
N GLU A 13 15.10 65.82 -27.30
CA GLU A 13 14.24 65.30 -26.21
C GLU A 13 12.73 65.49 -26.47
N THR A 14 11.87 64.53 -26.07
CA THR A 14 10.83 64.71 -25.02
C THR A 14 9.82 63.54 -24.93
N SER A 15 9.54 63.13 -23.68
CA SER A 15 8.28 62.54 -23.15
C SER A 15 7.59 61.31 -23.77
N SER A 16 7.22 60.40 -22.84
CA SER A 16 5.99 59.57 -22.78
C SER A 16 6.11 58.04 -22.98
N SER A 17 5.44 57.34 -22.05
CA SER A 17 4.87 55.98 -22.11
C SER A 17 5.67 54.82 -22.74
N THR A 18 6.10 53.90 -21.87
CA THR A 18 6.37 52.48 -22.19
C THR A 18 5.08 51.76 -22.62
N PRO A 19 5.07 51.03 -23.75
CA PRO A 19 4.00 50.10 -24.10
C PRO A 19 4.35 48.64 -23.75
N GLU A 20 3.31 47.88 -23.42
CA GLU A 20 3.32 46.42 -23.29
C GLU A 20 3.53 45.75 -24.67
N ILE A 21 4.01 44.51 -24.70
CA ILE A 21 3.98 43.66 -25.90
C ILE A 21 3.18 42.39 -25.59
N PHE A 22 2.03 42.29 -26.26
CA PHE A 22 1.14 41.14 -26.25
C PHE A 22 1.63 40.00 -27.15
N SER A 23 1.18 38.78 -26.82
CA SER A 23 1.30 37.59 -27.65
C SER A 23 0.34 37.62 -28.85
N PRO A 24 0.70 36.98 -30.00
CA PRO A 24 -0.27 36.62 -31.04
C PRO A 24 -0.37 35.10 -31.28
N ALA A 25 -1.61 34.61 -31.42
CA ALA A 25 -1.95 33.27 -31.89
C ALA A 25 -2.37 33.26 -33.38
N HIS A 26 -2.58 32.05 -33.93
CA HIS A 26 -3.07 31.71 -35.29
C HIS A 26 -2.07 31.95 -36.45
N LEU A 27 -1.88 31.04 -37.41
CA LEU A 27 -2.89 30.38 -38.26
C LEU A 27 -2.38 29.06 -38.88
N ILE A 28 -3.29 28.13 -39.21
CA ILE A 28 -3.65 27.67 -40.58
C ILE A 28 -4.78 26.62 -40.45
N SER A 29 -5.68 26.56 -41.44
CA SER A 29 -6.93 25.79 -41.40
C SER A 29 -7.24 25.02 -42.69
N HIS A 30 -8.19 24.09 -42.58
CA HIS A 30 -8.96 23.37 -43.61
C HIS A 30 -8.27 22.36 -44.55
N LEU A 31 -8.75 21.11 -44.46
CA LEU A 31 -9.59 20.50 -45.51
C LEU A 31 -10.52 19.44 -44.88
N GLU A 32 -11.80 19.47 -45.25
CA GLU A 32 -12.86 18.51 -44.88
C GLU A 32 -12.81 17.29 -45.85
N ASP A 33 -13.51 16.15 -45.70
CA ASP A 33 -14.93 15.96 -45.37
C ASP A 33 -15.27 14.44 -45.23
N LYS A 34 -16.39 14.11 -44.54
CA LYS A 34 -17.17 12.81 -44.52
C LYS A 34 -16.44 11.47 -44.23
N GLU A 35 -16.85 10.64 -43.28
CA GLU A 35 -18.21 10.24 -42.88
C GLU A 35 -18.22 9.73 -41.43
N ARG A 36 -19.23 10.08 -40.61
CA ARG A 36 -19.42 9.51 -39.26
C ARG A 36 -20.89 9.26 -39.01
N SER A 37 -21.27 8.00 -38.78
CA SER A 37 -22.63 7.59 -38.48
C SER A 37 -23.12 8.15 -37.14
N HIS A 38 -24.38 8.57 -37.10
CA HIS A 38 -25.02 9.07 -35.88
C HIS A 38 -25.34 7.92 -34.92
N ASP A 39 -24.87 8.04 -33.68
CA ASP A 39 -25.36 7.28 -32.53
C ASP A 39 -26.30 8.17 -31.68
N PRO A 40 -27.59 7.81 -31.48
CA PRO A 40 -28.57 8.72 -30.87
C PRO A 40 -28.55 8.81 -29.35
N GLU A 41 -27.75 8.04 -28.61
CA GLU A 41 -27.84 8.00 -27.14
C GLU A 41 -27.23 9.21 -26.41
N SER A 42 -26.29 9.94 -27.03
CA SER A 42 -25.60 11.08 -26.39
C SER A 42 -26.39 12.40 -26.28
N LEU A 43 -27.67 12.43 -26.70
CA LEU A 43 -28.49 13.65 -26.76
C LEU A 43 -29.73 13.65 -25.84
N ARG A 44 -29.90 12.63 -24.98
CA ARG A 44 -31.11 12.52 -24.15
C ARG A 44 -30.97 12.94 -22.68
N GLU A 45 -29.76 13.12 -22.18
CA GLU A 45 -29.50 13.60 -20.80
C GLU A 45 -29.10 15.08 -20.73
N ARG A 46 -29.15 15.82 -21.85
CA ARG A 46 -28.94 17.27 -21.86
C ARG A 46 -30.22 18.06 -21.58
N LYS A 47 -30.96 17.66 -20.53
CA LYS A 47 -31.98 18.47 -19.82
C LYS A 47 -32.55 17.70 -18.62
N GLN A 48 -32.69 18.45 -17.53
CA GLN A 48 -33.14 18.08 -16.18
C GLN A 48 -32.05 17.55 -15.24
N ASP A 49 -32.11 18.14 -14.06
CA ASP A 49 -31.43 17.82 -12.81
C ASP A 49 -29.92 18.11 -12.79
N GLY A 50 -29.63 19.41 -12.67
CA GLY A 50 -28.38 19.89 -12.11
C GLY A 50 -28.45 19.80 -10.59
N GLU A 51 -27.75 18.82 -10.03
CA GLU A 51 -27.29 18.84 -8.64
C GLU A 51 -25.78 19.12 -8.70
N ASP A 52 -25.42 20.38 -8.42
CA ASP A 52 -24.04 20.78 -8.24
C ASP A 52 -23.52 20.16 -6.94
N TYR A 53 -22.63 19.18 -7.05
CA TYR A 53 -21.86 18.68 -5.91
C TYR A 53 -20.67 19.61 -5.63
N GLU A 54 -20.97 20.86 -5.27
CA GLU A 54 -20.03 21.71 -4.54
C GLU A 54 -19.88 21.13 -3.13
N LEU A 55 -18.71 20.56 -2.84
CA LEU A 55 -18.30 20.30 -1.46
C LEU A 55 -17.81 21.64 -0.89
N ASP A 56 -18.70 22.32 -0.18
CA ASP A 56 -18.49 23.65 0.39
C ASP A 56 -17.16 23.81 1.14
N GLU A 57 -16.57 25.00 1.01
CA GLU A 57 -15.36 25.42 1.72
C GLU A 57 -15.54 25.28 3.24
N PHE A 58 -14.57 24.64 3.90
CA PHE A 58 -14.53 24.49 5.35
C PHE A 58 -14.08 25.78 6.05
N ASP A 59 -14.87 26.86 5.93
CA ASP A 59 -14.63 28.11 6.67
C ASP A 59 -15.37 28.15 8.02
N SER A 60 -14.76 28.84 8.98
CA SER A 60 -15.04 28.73 10.40
C SER A 60 -15.87 29.87 10.97
N SER A 61 -17.21 29.82 10.81
CA SER A 61 -18.11 30.57 11.71
C SER A 61 -19.58 30.15 11.68
N SER A 62 -20.05 29.49 12.74
CA SER A 62 -21.24 29.89 13.53
C SER A 62 -21.59 28.82 14.58
N GLU A 63 -22.25 29.25 15.66
CA GLU A 63 -22.77 28.36 16.70
C GLU A 63 -24.19 27.87 16.36
N GLU A 64 -24.59 26.80 17.06
CA GLU A 64 -25.97 26.31 17.29
C GLU A 64 -26.60 25.21 16.41
N GLU A 65 -27.24 24.30 17.16
CA GLU A 65 -28.27 23.28 16.88
C GLU A 65 -27.99 22.04 16.00
N SER A 66 -27.94 20.92 16.73
CA SER A 66 -27.89 19.52 16.32
C SER A 66 -29.08 19.02 15.50
N HIS A 67 -28.85 18.07 14.59
CA HIS A 67 -29.74 16.90 14.43
C HIS A 67 -28.99 15.64 13.96
N ASN A 68 -29.39 14.48 14.49
CA ASN A 68 -28.77 13.17 14.22
C ASN A 68 -29.26 12.56 12.90
N LEU A 69 -28.34 11.98 12.11
CA LEU A 69 -28.67 10.91 11.16
C LEU A 69 -27.59 9.81 11.17
N LEU A 70 -27.95 8.67 11.78
CA LEU A 70 -27.34 7.36 11.52
C LEU A 70 -28.16 6.66 10.44
N PRO A 71 -27.54 5.74 9.68
CA PRO A 71 -28.21 4.44 9.49
C PRO A 71 -27.26 3.24 9.58
N TYR A 72 -27.78 2.14 10.12
CA TYR A 72 -27.19 0.81 10.01
C TYR A 72 -28.30 -0.25 9.84
N SER A 73 -27.89 -1.41 9.32
CA SER A 73 -28.59 -2.71 9.24
C SER A 73 -29.40 -3.04 7.98
N LEU A 74 -29.19 -4.28 7.52
CA LEU A 74 -29.81 -4.99 6.41
C LEU A 74 -30.52 -6.25 6.92
N LEU A 75 -31.26 -6.91 6.01
CA LEU A 75 -31.85 -8.26 6.09
C LEU A 75 -33.25 -8.41 6.74
N PRO A 76 -34.07 -9.41 6.32
CA PRO A 76 -34.24 -9.91 4.94
C PRO A 76 -35.72 -10.25 4.53
N PHE A 77 -35.91 -10.51 3.23
CA PHE A 77 -37.06 -11.17 2.56
C PHE A 77 -38.48 -10.53 2.60
N GLY A 78 -39.22 -10.65 1.47
CA GLY A 78 -40.68 -10.91 1.57
C GLY A 78 -41.71 -10.09 0.78
N LYS A 79 -41.50 -9.82 -0.52
CA LYS A 79 -42.54 -9.62 -1.58
C LYS A 79 -44.00 -9.21 -1.20
N ARG A 80 -44.45 -8.11 -1.84
CA ARG A 80 -45.78 -7.82 -2.48
C ARG A 80 -46.51 -6.56 -2.00
N LYS A 81 -46.63 -5.61 -2.94
CA LYS A 81 -47.65 -4.56 -3.00
C LYS A 81 -49.06 -5.15 -2.82
N LYS A 82 -49.96 -4.44 -2.13
CA LYS A 82 -51.40 -4.50 -2.38
C LYS A 82 -52.04 -3.11 -2.33
N LEU A 83 -52.91 -2.85 -3.31
CA LEU A 83 -53.82 -1.71 -3.37
C LEU A 83 -54.86 -1.78 -2.24
N GLY A 84 -55.41 -0.60 -1.92
CA GLY A 84 -56.85 -0.40 -1.87
C GLY A 84 -57.60 -0.90 -0.63
N HIS A 85 -58.06 0.05 0.18
CA HIS A 85 -59.17 -0.18 1.10
C HIS A 85 -60.47 -0.47 0.33
N TRP A 86 -61.47 -1.06 0.99
CA TRP A 86 -62.77 -0.43 1.31
C TRP A 86 -63.54 -1.39 2.24
N ALA A 87 -64.43 -0.86 3.09
CA ALA A 87 -64.97 -1.57 4.27
C ALA A 87 -66.33 -2.25 4.04
N LEU A 88 -66.74 -3.15 4.94
CA LEU A 88 -68.01 -3.05 5.73
C LEU A 88 -68.34 -4.28 6.63
N SER A 89 -69.06 -3.99 7.72
CA SER A 89 -69.96 -4.88 8.50
C SER A 89 -69.41 -6.00 9.42
N GLU A 90 -69.33 -5.69 10.73
CA GLU A 90 -70.15 -6.26 11.83
C GLU A 90 -71.00 -7.54 11.56
N ARG A 91 -71.23 -8.52 12.47
CA ARG A 91 -71.32 -8.54 13.96
C ARG A 91 -71.22 -10.01 14.54
N PRO A 92 -71.52 -10.38 15.83
CA PRO A 92 -70.58 -11.20 16.64
C PRO A 92 -71.21 -12.42 17.38
N ILE A 93 -70.50 -12.95 18.41
CA ILE A 93 -70.93 -13.69 19.65
C ILE A 93 -70.12 -15.01 19.84
N ARG A 94 -69.71 -15.50 21.04
CA ARG A 94 -69.35 -14.95 22.38
C ARG A 94 -68.95 -16.16 23.29
N ARG A 95 -68.18 -15.93 24.38
CA ARG A 95 -67.90 -16.85 25.51
C ARG A 95 -66.86 -17.98 25.25
N LEU A 96 -66.05 -18.45 26.21
CA LEU A 96 -65.80 -18.04 27.62
C LEU A 96 -64.33 -18.35 27.99
N ARG A 97 -63.72 -17.61 28.94
CA ARG A 97 -62.55 -18.10 29.70
C ARG A 97 -63.00 -19.10 30.77
N PRO A 98 -62.10 -19.95 31.28
CA PRO A 98 -61.63 -19.66 32.63
C PRO A 98 -60.10 -19.59 32.76
N MET A 99 -59.69 -18.91 33.83
CA MET A 99 -58.34 -18.75 34.36
C MET A 99 -58.05 -19.90 35.35
N ILE A 100 -56.77 -20.26 35.60
CA ILE A 100 -56.16 -20.55 36.93
C ILE A 100 -54.97 -21.55 36.88
N LEU A 101 -53.92 -21.21 37.65
CA LEU A 101 -52.78 -22.02 38.16
C LEU A 101 -51.64 -22.47 37.22
N SER A 102 -50.77 -21.49 36.96
CA SER A 102 -49.32 -21.65 37.07
C SER A 102 -48.89 -22.08 38.49
N PHE A 103 -48.22 -23.23 38.65
CA PHE A 103 -47.37 -23.53 39.84
C PHE A 103 -46.24 -24.57 39.62
N GLY A 104 -46.10 -25.17 38.42
CA GLY A 104 -45.17 -26.29 38.19
C GLY A 104 -43.77 -25.95 37.64
N ALA A 105 -43.52 -24.72 37.17
CA ALA A 105 -42.30 -24.41 36.39
C ALA A 105 -41.09 -23.98 37.25
N PHE A 106 -41.29 -23.36 38.41
CA PHE A 106 -40.20 -22.77 39.20
C PHE A 106 -39.43 -23.79 40.07
N THR A 107 -40.05 -24.90 40.44
CA THR A 107 -39.40 -25.94 41.26
C THR A 107 -38.35 -26.75 40.49
N ILE A 108 -38.51 -26.93 39.18
CA ILE A 108 -37.59 -27.73 38.36
C ILE A 108 -36.26 -26.98 38.14
N VAL A 109 -36.31 -25.67 37.87
CA VAL A 109 -35.10 -24.85 37.68
C VAL A 109 -34.30 -24.72 38.97
N GLY A 110 -34.96 -24.56 40.13
CA GLY A 110 -34.27 -24.46 41.43
C GLY A 110 -33.49 -25.72 41.82
N ILE A 111 -34.00 -26.91 41.47
CA ILE A 111 -33.34 -28.20 41.77
C ILE A 111 -32.11 -28.41 40.88
N LEU A 112 -32.16 -28.01 39.60
CA LEU A 112 -31.03 -28.17 38.68
C LEU A 112 -29.84 -27.27 39.06
N VAL A 113 -30.10 -26.03 39.49
CA VAL A 113 -29.04 -25.09 39.93
C VAL A 113 -28.40 -25.54 41.26
N THR A 114 -29.17 -26.11 42.19
CA THR A 114 -28.61 -26.64 43.45
C THR A 114 -27.86 -27.96 43.27
N ALA A 115 -28.26 -28.82 42.31
CA ALA A 115 -27.50 -30.02 41.98
C ALA A 115 -26.11 -29.70 41.40
N TYR A 116 -26.01 -28.68 40.54
CA TYR A 116 -24.74 -28.23 39.95
C TYR A 116 -23.77 -27.65 40.99
N LEU A 117 -24.29 -27.01 42.05
CA LEU A 117 -23.47 -26.42 43.12
C LEU A 117 -23.02 -27.41 44.21
N PHE A 118 -23.63 -28.60 44.31
CA PHE A 118 -23.29 -29.60 45.32
C PHE A 118 -22.47 -30.81 44.81
N MET A 119 -22.36 -31.01 43.49
CA MET A 119 -21.53 -32.05 42.89
C MET A 119 -20.21 -31.51 42.33
N GLY A 120 -19.37 -30.94 43.20
CA GLY A 120 -17.95 -30.83 42.88
C GLY A 120 -17.27 -32.19 43.06
N VAL A 121 -16.56 -32.69 42.04
CA VAL A 121 -15.30 -33.47 42.14
C VAL A 121 -14.78 -33.85 40.73
N SER A 122 -13.51 -33.55 40.49
CA SER A 122 -12.60 -34.14 39.49
C SER A 122 -13.03 -34.23 38.02
N ILE A 123 -12.73 -33.18 37.26
CA ILE A 123 -12.27 -33.32 35.86
C ILE A 123 -10.73 -33.38 35.90
N PRO A 124 -10.06 -34.35 35.25
CA PRO A 124 -8.60 -34.37 35.19
C PRO A 124 -8.06 -33.14 34.45
N SER A 125 -6.98 -32.56 34.98
CA SER A 125 -6.21 -31.55 34.26
C SER A 125 -5.38 -32.22 33.16
N GLU A 126 -5.98 -32.44 31.99
CA GLU A 126 -5.17 -32.55 30.78
C GLU A 126 -4.60 -31.17 30.48
N SER A 127 -3.29 -31.05 30.66
CA SER A 127 -2.53 -29.90 30.21
C SER A 127 -2.62 -29.85 28.68
N PHE A 128 -3.41 -28.91 28.16
CA PHE A 128 -3.21 -28.44 26.79
C PHE A 128 -1.80 -27.87 26.71
N SER A 129 -0.87 -28.66 26.17
CA SER A 129 0.39 -28.14 25.69
C SER A 129 0.08 -27.10 24.62
N PRO A 130 0.65 -25.89 24.67
CA PRO A 130 0.65 -25.00 23.51
C PRO A 130 1.19 -25.77 22.30
N ALA A 131 0.60 -25.57 21.12
CA ALA A 131 1.15 -26.15 19.91
C ALA A 131 2.60 -25.64 19.75
N THR A 132 3.57 -26.56 19.77
CA THR A 132 5.00 -26.25 19.70
C THR A 132 5.45 -25.91 18.27
N ASN A 133 4.68 -25.03 17.61
CA ASN A 133 4.93 -24.49 16.27
C ASN A 133 5.32 -23.01 16.31
N ALA A 134 5.37 -22.39 17.50
CA ALA A 134 6.27 -21.26 17.74
C ALA A 134 7.72 -21.78 17.62
N ALA A 135 8.24 -21.82 16.39
CA ALA A 135 9.66 -21.91 16.20
C ALA A 135 10.31 -20.75 16.98
N ASN A 136 11.35 -21.05 17.75
CA ASN A 136 12.30 -20.02 18.18
C ASN A 136 13.03 -19.51 16.92
N LEU A 137 12.32 -18.71 16.11
CA LEU A 137 12.88 -17.90 15.06
C LEU A 137 13.78 -16.90 15.77
N ASN A 138 15.07 -17.24 15.79
CA ASN A 138 16.12 -16.32 16.18
C ASN A 138 15.92 -15.02 15.38
N LEU A 139 15.49 -13.95 16.05
CA LEU A 139 15.44 -12.57 15.51
C LEU A 139 16.82 -12.13 14.97
N SER A 140 17.86 -12.87 15.37
CA SER A 140 19.26 -12.78 15.00
C SER A 140 19.65 -13.54 13.73
N ASN A 141 18.74 -14.11 12.93
CA ASN A 141 19.09 -14.61 11.60
C ASN A 141 19.21 -13.41 10.65
N PRO A 142 20.42 -12.97 10.25
CA PRO A 142 20.57 -11.76 9.46
C PRO A 142 20.17 -12.07 8.02
N LEU A 143 19.20 -11.33 7.48
CA LEU A 143 19.10 -11.17 6.03
C LEU A 143 20.29 -10.30 5.60
N GLY A 144 21.40 -10.98 5.28
CA GLY A 144 22.68 -10.38 4.94
C GLY A 144 23.60 -10.15 6.15
N ASN A 145 24.90 -10.42 5.96
CA ASN A 145 25.95 -9.92 6.84
C ASN A 145 26.03 -8.39 6.71
N GLY A 146 25.14 -7.66 7.40
CA GLY A 146 25.32 -6.24 7.66
C GLY A 146 26.68 -6.04 8.33
N SER A 147 27.53 -5.19 7.75
CA SER A 147 28.86 -4.95 8.30
C SER A 147 28.73 -4.36 9.71
N ALA A 148 29.57 -4.81 10.64
CA ALA A 148 29.57 -4.30 12.01
C ALA A 148 29.83 -2.77 12.11
N ASP A 149 30.24 -2.14 11.01
CA ASP A 149 30.43 -0.69 10.89
C ASP A 149 29.12 0.11 10.78
N SER A 150 28.04 -0.43 10.19
CA SER A 150 26.84 0.38 9.80
C SER A 150 26.11 1.01 11.00
N GLN A 151 26.10 0.33 12.15
CA GLN A 151 25.41 0.79 13.38
C GLN A 151 26.36 1.36 14.44
N SER A 152 27.66 1.48 14.14
CA SER A 152 28.67 2.04 15.06
C SER A 152 28.30 3.45 15.59
N TRP A 153 27.61 4.24 14.78
CA TRP A 153 27.16 5.58 15.15
C TRP A 153 26.10 5.61 16.26
N LYS A 154 25.28 4.56 16.42
CA LYS A 154 24.23 4.49 17.46
C LYS A 154 24.82 4.47 18.88
N PHE A 155 26.04 3.92 19.02
CA PHE A 155 26.83 3.98 20.25
C PHE A 155 27.44 5.35 20.54
N MET A 156 27.74 6.13 19.49
CA MET A 156 28.31 7.48 19.59
C MET A 156 27.25 8.57 19.83
N ALA A 157 25.98 8.27 19.55
CA ALA A 157 24.86 9.17 19.78
C ALA A 157 24.65 9.49 21.28
N LYS A 158 24.33 10.75 21.58
CA LYS A 158 24.23 11.29 22.93
C LYS A 158 22.83 11.84 23.20
N SER A 159 22.21 11.40 24.28
CA SER A 159 20.95 11.96 24.79
C SER A 159 21.19 13.30 25.51
N LEU A 160 20.26 14.24 25.34
CA LEU A 160 20.34 15.56 25.96
C LEU A 160 19.68 15.52 27.36
N LYS A 161 20.35 16.09 28.38
CA LYS A 161 19.87 15.97 29.78
C LYS A 161 18.58 16.75 30.07
N SER A 162 18.36 17.84 29.34
CA SER A 162 17.21 18.75 29.51
C SER A 162 16.16 18.62 28.40
N ASP A 163 16.44 17.83 27.36
CA ASP A 163 15.53 17.59 26.25
C ASP A 163 15.33 16.08 26.07
N PRO A 164 14.19 15.53 26.52
CA PRO A 164 13.91 14.11 26.41
C PRO A 164 13.49 13.67 25.00
N THR A 165 13.31 14.61 24.06
CA THR A 165 12.75 14.44 22.71
C THR A 165 13.78 14.58 21.58
N HIS A 166 15.04 14.89 21.91
CA HIS A 166 16.12 14.94 20.93
C HIS A 166 17.39 14.25 21.42
N ILE A 167 18.16 13.78 20.45
CA ILE A 167 19.53 13.30 20.63
C ILE A 167 20.45 13.99 19.61
N VAL A 168 21.75 14.01 19.89
CA VAL A 168 22.75 14.32 18.85
C VAL A 168 23.42 13.04 18.37
N VAL A 169 23.37 12.82 17.06
CA VAL A 169 24.00 11.70 16.36
C VAL A 169 25.16 12.24 15.52
N PRO A 170 26.28 11.53 15.35
CA PRO A 170 27.30 11.98 14.42
C PRO A 170 26.75 11.87 12.99
N ALA A 171 27.20 12.76 12.10
CA ALA A 171 26.95 12.62 10.68
C ALA A 171 27.59 11.31 10.19
N HIS A 172 26.82 10.50 9.48
CA HIS A 172 27.19 9.18 9.00
C HIS A 172 26.63 8.94 7.60
N GLU A 173 27.20 7.98 6.88
CA GLU A 173 26.67 7.57 5.57
C GLU A 173 25.39 6.75 5.75
N ALA A 174 24.43 6.95 4.85
CA ALA A 174 23.19 6.20 4.84
C ALA A 174 23.45 4.71 4.54
N PRO A 175 22.67 3.77 5.11
CA PRO A 175 22.87 2.33 4.92
C PRO A 175 22.75 1.95 3.44
N SER A 176 23.64 1.07 2.96
CA SER A 176 23.57 0.55 1.59
C SER A 176 22.49 -0.53 1.51
N VAL A 177 21.40 -0.25 0.79
CA VAL A 177 20.30 -1.19 0.57
C VAL A 177 20.32 -1.66 -0.89
N ALA A 178 20.43 -2.98 -1.08
CA ALA A 178 20.35 -3.60 -2.39
C ALA A 178 18.89 -3.66 -2.87
N LEU A 179 18.67 -3.34 -4.14
CA LEU A 179 17.36 -3.36 -4.76
C LEU A 179 17.14 -4.66 -5.55
N LEU A 180 15.88 -5.07 -5.69
CA LEU A 180 15.46 -6.28 -6.42
C LEU A 180 16.11 -7.59 -5.95
N GLU A 181 16.43 -7.70 -4.65
CA GLU A 181 16.88 -8.95 -4.02
C GLU A 181 15.85 -10.09 -4.18
N PRO A 182 16.27 -11.37 -4.11
CA PRO A 182 15.38 -12.52 -4.06
C PRO A 182 14.34 -12.45 -2.93
N LEU A 183 13.14 -12.96 -3.18
CA LEU A 183 12.07 -13.00 -2.18
C LEU A 183 12.35 -14.08 -1.13
N HIS A 184 13.02 -13.69 -0.04
CA HIS A 184 13.43 -14.62 1.01
C HIS A 184 12.26 -15.25 1.79
N ASP A 185 11.04 -14.70 1.73
CA ASP A 185 9.82 -15.22 2.39
C ASP A 185 8.96 -16.12 1.48
N ARG A 186 9.42 -16.40 0.25
CA ARG A 186 8.68 -17.24 -0.71
C ARG A 186 8.61 -18.70 -0.23
N LEU A 187 7.44 -19.33 -0.36
CA LEU A 187 7.27 -20.76 -0.09
C LEU A 187 8.05 -21.63 -1.10
N PRO A 188 8.50 -22.84 -0.72
CA PRO A 188 9.26 -23.74 -1.59
C PRO A 188 8.55 -24.09 -2.90
N TYR A 189 9.33 -24.35 -3.95
CA TYR A 189 8.81 -24.71 -5.27
C TYR A 189 7.83 -25.89 -5.24
N SER A 190 8.10 -26.92 -4.44
CA SER A 190 7.21 -28.09 -4.32
C SER A 190 5.80 -27.72 -3.84
N MET A 191 5.68 -26.75 -2.93
CA MET A 191 4.38 -26.24 -2.47
C MET A 191 3.73 -25.35 -3.52
N LEU A 192 4.45 -24.34 -4.00
CA LEU A 192 3.88 -23.37 -4.94
C LEU A 192 3.56 -23.99 -6.30
N SER A 193 4.34 -24.95 -6.78
CA SER A 193 4.05 -25.65 -8.04
C SER A 193 2.71 -26.37 -7.99
N GLN A 194 2.45 -27.12 -6.91
CA GLN A 194 1.18 -27.84 -6.76
C GLN A 194 0.00 -26.90 -6.45
N TYR A 195 0.20 -25.86 -5.64
CA TYR A 195 -0.83 -24.87 -5.34
C TYR A 195 -1.19 -24.03 -6.58
N PHE A 196 -0.22 -23.55 -7.33
CA PHE A 196 -0.48 -22.80 -8.57
C PHE A 196 -1.06 -23.69 -9.67
N THR A 197 -0.69 -24.97 -9.75
CA THR A 197 -1.26 -25.89 -10.75
C THR A 197 -2.69 -26.32 -10.40
N SER A 198 -2.95 -26.69 -9.13
CA SER A 198 -4.17 -27.42 -8.73
C SER A 198 -4.96 -26.81 -7.56
N GLY A 199 -4.43 -25.78 -6.90
CA GLY A 199 -4.98 -25.20 -5.67
C GLY A 199 -4.86 -26.10 -4.44
N ARG A 200 -3.94 -27.08 -4.44
CA ARG A 200 -3.73 -28.03 -3.35
C ARG A 200 -2.29 -28.02 -2.87
N LEU A 201 -2.09 -28.41 -1.61
CA LEU A 201 -0.76 -28.66 -1.06
C LEU A 201 -0.29 -30.09 -1.36
N PRO A 202 1.04 -30.35 -1.42
CA PRO A 202 1.58 -31.69 -1.56
C PRO A 202 1.27 -32.57 -0.34
N PRO A 203 0.92 -33.86 -0.52
CA PRO A 203 0.69 -34.80 0.59
C PRO A 203 1.91 -35.04 1.49
N SER A 204 3.11 -34.63 1.04
CA SER A 204 4.35 -34.66 1.81
C SER A 204 4.52 -33.49 2.78
N ILE A 205 3.69 -32.45 2.67
CA ILE A 205 3.68 -31.31 3.61
C ILE A 205 2.74 -31.63 4.77
N THR A 206 3.22 -31.34 5.97
CA THR A 206 2.58 -31.62 7.25
C THR A 206 2.91 -30.48 8.22
N PRO A 207 2.21 -30.36 9.36
CA PRO A 207 2.55 -29.37 10.39
C PRO A 207 3.96 -29.47 10.98
N SER A 208 4.72 -30.55 10.72
CA SER A 208 6.09 -30.74 11.22
C SER A 208 7.19 -30.36 10.23
N ASN A 209 6.85 -30.09 8.95
CA ASN A 209 7.83 -29.75 7.91
C ASN A 209 7.39 -28.60 6.99
N VAL A 210 6.21 -28.01 7.21
CA VAL A 210 5.79 -26.78 6.53
C VAL A 210 6.70 -25.61 6.94
N PRO A 211 7.02 -24.66 6.04
CA PRO A 211 7.61 -23.39 6.44
C PRO A 211 6.69 -22.65 7.43
N PRO A 212 7.20 -22.07 8.51
CA PRO A 212 6.38 -21.29 9.44
C PRO A 212 5.85 -20.02 8.75
N GLN A 213 4.70 -19.53 9.22
CA GLN A 213 4.32 -18.14 8.96
C GLN A 213 5.40 -17.21 9.49
N ARG A 214 5.78 -16.21 8.69
CA ARG A 214 6.81 -15.26 9.08
C ARG A 214 6.16 -14.05 9.75
N PRO A 215 6.70 -13.57 10.88
CA PRO A 215 6.31 -12.30 11.46
C PRO A 215 6.34 -11.15 10.44
N LEU A 216 5.46 -10.17 10.62
CA LEU A 216 5.43 -8.96 9.80
C LEU A 216 6.05 -7.80 10.57
N ASP A 217 6.99 -7.09 9.94
CA ASP A 217 7.55 -5.87 10.52
C ASP A 217 6.48 -4.77 10.53
N LEU A 218 6.53 -3.91 11.56
CA LEU A 218 5.61 -2.79 11.77
C LEU A 218 6.39 -1.48 11.56
N VAL A 219 6.01 -0.68 10.57
CA VAL A 219 6.68 0.57 10.22
C VAL A 219 5.79 1.75 10.60
N TYR A 220 6.26 2.61 11.50
CA TYR A 220 5.55 3.80 11.96
C TYR A 220 6.25 5.08 11.47
N LEU A 221 5.49 5.98 10.87
CA LEU A 221 5.90 7.36 10.67
C LEU A 221 5.65 8.15 11.97
N PHE A 222 6.57 9.06 12.33
CA PHE A 222 6.37 9.94 13.49
C PHE A 222 6.92 11.35 13.29
N VAL A 223 6.18 12.32 13.82
CA VAL A 223 6.60 13.72 13.91
C VAL A 223 6.20 14.30 15.26
N ASN A 224 7.09 15.08 15.87
CA ASN A 224 6.78 15.86 17.06
C ASN A 224 6.95 17.36 16.74
N ALA A 225 5.86 18.04 16.39
CA ALA A 225 5.87 19.49 16.18
C ALA A 225 5.70 20.30 17.48
N SER A 226 5.96 19.72 18.66
CA SER A 226 6.32 20.53 19.84
C SER A 226 7.81 20.91 19.86
N SER A 227 8.62 20.32 18.97
CA SER A 227 10.06 20.56 18.89
C SER A 227 10.42 21.97 18.36
N PRO A 228 11.32 22.72 19.04
CA PRO A 228 11.81 24.00 18.54
C PRO A 228 12.69 23.84 17.29
N TYR A 229 13.48 22.77 17.21
CA TYR A 229 14.30 22.46 16.03
C TYR A 229 13.41 22.17 14.83
N TRP A 230 12.37 21.33 14.99
CA TRP A 230 11.38 21.06 13.95
C TRP A 230 10.74 22.35 13.41
N PHE A 231 10.29 23.26 14.29
CA PHE A 231 9.70 24.53 13.85
C PHE A 231 10.68 25.40 13.05
N ARG A 232 11.94 25.54 13.50
CA ARG A 232 12.97 26.31 12.78
C ARG A 232 13.15 25.80 11.36
N GLU A 233 13.26 24.49 11.22
CA GLU A 233 13.54 23.84 9.93
C GLU A 233 12.30 23.82 9.03
N MET A 234 11.09 23.73 9.61
CA MET A 234 9.81 23.88 8.90
C MET A 234 9.62 25.30 8.38
N GLU A 235 9.83 26.34 9.19
CA GLU A 235 9.72 27.74 8.77
C GLU A 235 10.73 28.08 7.68
N ALA A 236 11.98 27.62 7.81
CA ALA A 236 13.01 27.78 6.78
C ALA A 236 12.63 27.06 5.46
N ARG A 237 12.09 25.84 5.53
CA ARG A 237 11.68 25.09 4.35
C ARG A 237 10.46 25.71 3.66
N ALA A 238 9.51 26.22 4.43
CA ALA A 238 8.29 26.82 3.91
C ALA A 238 8.59 28.15 3.18
N ALA A 239 9.48 28.97 3.73
CA ALA A 239 9.99 30.16 3.08
C ALA A 239 10.71 29.86 1.75
N LEU A 240 11.41 28.71 1.65
CA LEU A 240 12.06 28.25 0.42
C LEU A 240 11.06 27.79 -0.67
N GLU A 241 9.86 27.36 -0.29
CA GLU A 241 8.84 26.81 -1.21
C GLU A 241 7.64 27.74 -1.45
N ASP A 242 7.64 28.96 -0.92
CA ASP A 242 6.49 29.90 -0.91
C ASP A 242 5.21 29.27 -0.30
N VAL A 243 5.39 28.37 0.67
CA VAL A 243 4.30 27.75 1.43
C VAL A 243 4.03 28.59 2.66
N LYS A 244 2.77 29.00 2.87
CA LYS A 244 2.38 29.74 4.08
C LYS A 244 2.34 28.78 5.27
N VAL A 245 3.24 28.95 6.23
CA VAL A 245 3.20 28.28 7.55
C VAL A 245 3.21 29.34 8.66
N GLY A 246 2.62 29.03 9.82
CA GLY A 246 2.71 29.92 10.98
C GLY A 246 1.65 29.70 12.06
N LYS A 247 1.96 30.16 13.28
CA LYS A 247 1.04 30.18 14.43
C LYS A 247 -0.20 31.01 14.09
N GLY A 248 -1.36 30.35 14.12
CA GLY A 248 -2.65 30.93 13.75
C GLY A 248 -3.23 30.44 12.41
N SER A 249 -2.45 29.73 11.58
CA SER A 249 -2.94 29.20 10.28
C SER A 249 -3.79 27.91 10.39
N GLY A 250 -4.28 27.57 11.58
CA GLY A 250 -4.94 26.28 11.84
C GLY A 250 -4.02 25.05 11.76
N ARG A 251 -2.80 25.16 11.24
CA ARG A 251 -1.87 24.04 11.03
C ARG A 251 -1.15 23.54 12.29
N SER A 252 -1.19 24.26 13.41
CA SER A 252 -0.71 23.79 14.73
C SER A 252 -1.41 22.52 15.24
N ARG A 253 -2.48 22.09 14.55
CA ARG A 253 -3.36 20.99 14.92
C ARG A 253 -2.82 19.63 14.42
N HIS A 254 -2.38 19.54 13.16
CA HIS A 254 -2.06 18.27 12.47
C HIS A 254 -0.77 17.55 12.92
N TRP A 255 0.00 18.09 13.87
CA TRP A 255 1.33 17.57 14.22
C TRP A 255 1.62 17.56 15.73
N ARG A 256 0.56 17.59 16.55
CA ARG A 256 0.65 17.65 18.02
C ARG A 256 0.66 16.25 18.60
N ASP A 257 1.82 15.81 19.10
CA ASP A 257 1.97 14.55 19.84
C ASP A 257 1.09 14.54 21.12
N ASN A 258 0.00 13.74 21.10
CA ASN A 258 -0.82 13.46 22.28
C ASN A 258 -0.40 12.15 22.98
N GLY A 259 0.71 11.54 22.56
CA GLY A 259 1.18 10.21 22.95
C GLY A 259 0.67 9.10 22.03
N GLU A 260 0.08 9.42 20.87
CA GLU A 260 -0.52 8.42 19.97
C GLU A 260 0.49 7.37 19.52
N LEU A 261 1.69 7.76 19.06
CA LEU A 261 2.72 6.82 18.61
C LEU A 261 3.00 5.71 19.63
N ARG A 262 3.08 6.05 20.93
CA ARG A 262 3.34 5.06 21.98
C ARG A 262 2.23 4.00 21.99
N ALA A 263 0.98 4.45 21.94
CA ALA A 263 -0.18 3.59 21.96
C ALA A 263 -0.34 2.82 20.64
N ALA A 264 -0.06 3.43 19.49
CA ALA A 264 -0.08 2.81 18.17
C ALA A 264 0.93 1.65 18.08
N VAL A 265 2.20 1.90 18.43
CA VAL A 265 3.27 0.88 18.51
C VAL A 265 2.88 -0.25 19.46
N ARG A 266 2.43 0.07 20.67
CA ARG A 266 2.01 -0.92 21.67
C ARG A 266 0.76 -1.68 21.25
N SER A 267 -0.13 -1.08 20.47
CA SER A 267 -1.30 -1.74 19.89
C SER A 267 -0.88 -2.77 18.84
N GLY A 268 0.08 -2.42 17.96
CA GLY A 268 0.66 -3.32 16.99
C GLY A 268 1.30 -4.56 17.62
N VAL A 269 2.21 -4.32 18.57
CA VAL A 269 2.90 -5.38 19.33
C VAL A 269 1.92 -6.27 20.10
N LYS A 270 0.91 -5.68 20.77
CA LYS A 270 -0.09 -6.45 21.54
C LYS A 270 -1.08 -7.22 20.67
N ALA A 271 -1.41 -6.71 19.47
CA ALA A 271 -2.37 -7.36 18.58
C ALA A 271 -1.79 -8.59 17.89
N LEU A 272 -0.51 -8.54 17.48
CA LEU A 272 0.16 -9.64 16.78
C LEU A 272 1.03 -10.51 17.71
N GLY A 273 1.45 -10.02 18.88
CA GLY A 273 2.22 -10.79 19.86
C GLY A 273 3.60 -11.23 19.33
N ASP A 274 3.79 -12.53 19.19
CA ASP A 274 4.99 -13.13 18.60
C ASP A 274 5.03 -13.04 17.07
N GLU A 275 3.89 -12.78 16.43
CA GLU A 275 3.80 -12.52 14.99
C GLU A 275 4.15 -11.08 14.61
N ALA A 276 4.36 -10.19 15.59
CA ALA A 276 4.97 -8.88 15.36
C ALA A 276 6.49 -9.06 15.17
N GLY A 277 6.96 -8.74 13.96
CA GLY A 277 8.38 -8.70 13.61
C GLY A 277 9.09 -7.50 14.26
N ARG A 278 10.03 -6.91 13.53
CA ARG A 278 10.71 -5.68 13.96
C ARG A 278 9.75 -4.50 13.94
N VAL A 279 9.93 -3.57 14.87
CA VAL A 279 9.21 -2.30 14.89
C VAL A 279 10.16 -1.22 14.39
N HIS A 280 9.91 -0.68 13.21
CA HIS A 280 10.68 0.42 12.63
C HIS A 280 9.95 1.74 12.90
N ILE A 281 10.65 2.73 13.43
CA ILE A 281 10.11 4.10 13.60
C ILE A 281 10.96 5.07 12.79
N VAL A 282 10.30 5.86 11.95
CA VAL A 282 10.91 6.78 10.99
C VAL A 282 10.65 8.22 11.41
N THR A 283 11.71 9.02 11.51
CA THR A 283 11.65 10.37 12.08
C THR A 283 12.57 11.37 11.39
N ALA A 284 12.25 12.66 11.56
CA ALA A 284 13.07 13.75 11.06
C ALA A 284 14.38 13.95 11.84
N ASP A 285 15.39 14.45 11.13
CA ASP A 285 16.69 14.80 11.67
C ASP A 285 17.37 15.90 10.85
N TRP A 286 18.22 16.71 11.49
CA TRP A 286 18.72 17.96 10.91
C TRP A 286 20.22 18.18 11.20
N PRO A 287 21.01 18.79 10.30
CA PRO A 287 22.39 19.18 10.62
C PRO A 287 22.47 20.12 11.83
N VAL A 288 23.44 19.89 12.71
CA VAL A 288 23.79 20.86 13.77
C VAL A 288 24.41 22.11 13.13
N ARG A 289 23.90 23.28 13.51
CA ARG A 289 24.33 24.60 13.03
C ARG A 289 25.29 25.26 14.04
N GLU A 290 26.00 26.31 13.61
CA GLU A 290 26.90 27.07 14.51
C GLU A 290 26.16 27.78 15.67
N GLU A 291 24.86 28.05 15.49
CA GLU A 291 23.97 28.66 16.48
C GLU A 291 23.54 27.68 17.61
N ASP A 292 23.62 26.37 17.39
CA ASP A 292 23.18 25.30 18.31
C ASP A 292 24.22 25.02 19.45
N THR A 293 24.77 26.09 20.02
CA THR A 293 25.89 26.04 20.99
C THR A 293 25.58 25.25 22.26
N GLU A 294 24.30 25.12 22.63
CA GLU A 294 23.82 24.35 23.78
C GLU A 294 24.04 22.84 23.65
N LEU A 295 24.18 22.33 22.42
CA LEU A 295 24.38 20.91 22.13
C LEU A 295 25.82 20.43 22.40
N GLN A 296 26.78 21.36 22.54
CA GLN A 296 28.19 21.08 22.83
C GLN A 296 28.85 20.07 21.87
N VAL A 297 28.47 20.15 20.58
CA VAL A 297 29.04 19.35 19.48
C VAL A 297 29.40 20.25 18.30
N GLU A 298 30.23 19.74 17.38
CA GLU A 298 30.73 20.50 16.24
C GLU A 298 29.71 20.53 15.10
N ALA A 299 29.37 21.74 14.64
CA ALA A 299 28.48 21.95 13.49
C ALA A 299 28.99 21.22 12.24
N GLY A 300 28.07 20.73 11.41
CA GLY A 300 28.39 19.95 10.20
C GLY A 300 28.92 18.53 10.43
N LYS A 301 29.42 18.17 11.63
CA LYS A 301 29.82 16.80 11.98
C LYS A 301 28.76 16.03 12.78
N TRP A 302 27.70 16.70 13.20
CA TRP A 302 26.62 16.13 14.01
C TRP A 302 25.26 16.53 13.45
N ARG A 303 24.25 15.73 13.80
CA ARG A 303 22.84 15.91 13.42
C ARG A 303 21.97 15.78 14.67
N ILE A 304 20.89 16.56 14.71
CA ILE A 304 19.86 16.55 15.75
C ILE A 304 18.80 15.55 15.31
N GLY A 305 18.69 14.41 15.99
CA GLY A 305 17.68 13.39 15.71
C GLY A 305 16.46 13.57 16.61
N GLN A 306 15.26 13.60 16.03
CA GLN A 306 14.00 13.64 16.78
C GLN A 306 13.63 12.25 17.32
N ILE A 307 13.35 12.16 18.62
CA ILE A 307 12.90 10.93 19.28
C ILE A 307 11.64 11.19 20.12
N ALA A 308 10.86 10.13 20.40
CA ALA A 308 9.74 10.25 21.33
C ALA A 308 10.22 10.31 22.79
N GLU A 309 9.49 11.04 23.65
CA GLU A 309 9.83 11.25 25.06
C GLU A 309 9.99 9.94 25.84
N TRP A 310 9.23 8.91 25.49
CA TRP A 310 9.23 7.61 26.14
C TRP A 310 10.41 6.70 25.72
N LEU A 311 11.13 7.01 24.64
CA LEU A 311 12.18 6.13 24.11
C LEU A 311 13.43 6.12 24.98
N ASP A 312 13.81 4.96 25.51
CA ASP A 312 15.16 4.74 26.01
C ASP A 312 16.12 4.53 24.84
N TRP A 313 17.00 5.50 24.58
CA TRP A 313 17.96 5.40 23.49
C TRP A 313 18.99 4.27 23.68
N ASP A 314 19.27 3.85 24.91
CA ASP A 314 20.20 2.74 25.14
C ASP A 314 19.63 1.39 24.64
N SER A 315 18.30 1.28 24.44
CA SER A 315 17.69 0.15 23.74
C SER A 315 18.17 0.02 22.28
N GLN A 316 18.55 1.13 21.64
CA GLN A 316 19.00 1.18 20.25
C GLN A 316 20.48 0.76 20.08
N LYS A 317 21.19 0.56 21.20
CA LYS A 317 22.59 0.11 21.26
C LYS A 317 22.71 -1.41 21.48
N ARG A 318 21.58 -2.12 21.58
CA ARG A 318 21.51 -3.57 21.76
C ARG A 318 20.63 -4.21 20.69
N GLU A 319 20.74 -5.54 20.56
CA GLU A 319 19.75 -6.29 19.80
C GLU A 319 18.39 -6.23 20.53
N GLY A 320 17.31 -6.10 19.76
CA GLY A 320 15.99 -5.72 20.27
C GLY A 320 15.02 -5.45 19.13
N ARG A 321 13.72 -5.55 19.39
CA ARG A 321 12.66 -5.55 18.37
C ARG A 321 12.45 -4.17 17.73
N LEU A 322 12.55 -3.08 18.51
CA LEU A 322 12.39 -1.71 18.00
C LEU A 322 13.70 -1.14 17.43
N LYS A 323 13.60 -0.58 16.22
CA LYS A 323 14.66 0.12 15.49
C LYS A 323 14.21 1.54 15.14
N TRP A 324 14.94 2.53 15.64
CA TRP A 324 14.77 3.93 15.28
C TRP A 324 15.62 4.27 14.06
N HIS A 325 15.04 5.03 13.14
CA HIS A 325 15.63 5.46 11.88
C HIS A 325 15.32 6.94 11.60
N PHE A 326 16.25 7.59 10.89
CA PHE A 326 16.17 9.00 10.55
C PHE A 326 15.96 9.24 9.04
N HIS A 327 15.31 10.35 8.68
CA HIS A 327 15.05 10.71 7.29
C HIS A 327 16.34 10.77 6.46
N SER A 328 17.45 11.21 7.05
CA SER A 328 18.75 11.21 6.37
C SER A 328 19.27 9.82 5.98
N GLU A 329 18.84 8.75 6.66
CA GLU A 329 19.21 7.36 6.33
C GLU A 329 18.41 6.82 5.15
N ILE A 330 17.10 7.13 5.08
CA ILE A 330 16.19 6.54 4.09
C ILE A 330 16.02 7.35 2.81
N PHE A 331 16.23 8.67 2.81
CA PHE A 331 16.14 9.50 1.60
C PHE A 331 17.29 9.20 0.64
N GLN A 332 17.13 8.15 -0.15
CA GLN A 332 18.07 7.67 -1.17
C GLN A 332 17.38 7.50 -2.52
N LEU A 333 18.17 7.45 -3.59
CA LEU A 333 17.71 7.18 -4.95
C LEU A 333 18.02 5.72 -5.36
N PRO A 334 17.25 5.17 -6.31
CA PRO A 334 17.51 3.83 -6.82
C PRO A 334 18.87 3.76 -7.54
N LYS A 335 19.74 2.88 -7.05
CA LYS A 335 21.08 2.59 -7.58
C LYS A 335 21.17 1.15 -8.09
N ASP A 336 21.91 0.96 -9.18
CA ASP A 336 22.40 -0.36 -9.60
C ASP A 336 23.92 -0.29 -9.82
N GLY A 337 24.66 -1.25 -9.28
CA GLY A 337 26.14 -1.22 -9.26
C GLY A 337 26.74 0.06 -8.65
N GLY A 338 25.99 0.76 -7.79
CA GLY A 338 26.34 2.08 -7.24
C GLY A 338 26.02 3.27 -8.15
N VAL A 339 25.55 3.04 -9.39
CA VAL A 339 25.14 4.08 -10.35
C VAL A 339 23.67 4.43 -10.13
N VAL A 340 23.35 5.71 -9.93
CA VAL A 340 21.96 6.20 -9.86
C VAL A 340 21.38 6.27 -11.28
N ASP A 341 20.23 5.62 -11.52
CA ASP A 341 19.56 5.68 -12.83
C ASP A 341 18.75 6.97 -12.99
N LEU A 342 19.47 8.05 -13.31
CA LEU A 342 18.89 9.34 -13.68
C LEU A 342 18.68 9.48 -15.20
N ARG A 343 18.77 8.39 -15.98
CA ARG A 343 18.69 8.40 -17.46
C ARG A 343 17.47 7.67 -18.03
N ARG A 344 16.75 6.87 -17.25
CA ARG A 344 15.34 6.52 -17.55
C ARG A 344 14.40 7.74 -17.53
N SER A 345 14.89 8.89 -17.05
CA SER A 345 14.23 10.21 -16.97
C SER A 345 13.91 10.93 -18.28
N VAL A 346 14.15 10.33 -19.44
CA VAL A 346 13.94 10.98 -20.74
C VAL A 346 13.14 10.04 -21.64
N PRO A 347 11.90 10.39 -22.02
CA PRO A 347 11.10 9.66 -23.00
C PRO A 347 11.88 9.38 -24.30
N ARG A 348 11.63 8.25 -24.96
CA ARG A 348 12.44 7.79 -26.11
C ARG A 348 12.50 8.82 -27.26
N ASN A 349 11.46 9.63 -27.41
CA ASN A 349 11.35 10.74 -28.37
C ASN A 349 12.21 11.97 -28.01
N GLU A 350 12.63 12.13 -26.76
CA GLU A 350 13.49 13.23 -26.28
C GLU A 350 14.97 12.81 -26.12
N ARG A 351 15.28 11.51 -26.28
CA ARG A 351 16.66 10.97 -26.33
C ARG A 351 17.39 11.30 -27.64
N ALA A 352 17.08 12.43 -28.27
CA ALA A 352 17.70 12.85 -29.51
C ALA A 352 19.22 13.08 -29.30
N GLU A 353 20.05 12.29 -29.99
CA GLU A 353 21.49 12.48 -30.02
C GLU A 353 21.83 13.79 -30.77
N ASN A 354 21.97 14.88 -30.04
CA ASN A 354 22.51 16.11 -30.60
C ASN A 354 23.97 15.87 -31.01
N GLU A 355 24.32 16.17 -32.27
CA GLU A 355 25.64 15.95 -32.91
C GLU A 355 26.85 16.66 -32.23
N LYS A 356 26.65 17.27 -31.05
CA LYS A 356 27.67 17.94 -30.24
C LYS A 356 27.92 17.27 -28.88
N GLY A 357 27.31 16.12 -28.60
CA GLY A 357 27.62 15.31 -27.42
C GLY A 357 27.23 15.91 -26.05
N VAL A 358 26.46 17.00 -26.03
CA VAL A 358 25.92 17.58 -24.79
C VAL A 358 24.70 16.75 -24.38
N GLN A 359 24.91 15.85 -23.41
CA GLN A 359 23.82 15.13 -22.77
C GLN A 359 22.88 16.12 -22.07
N THR A 360 21.58 15.90 -22.17
CA THR A 360 20.60 16.49 -21.26
C THR A 360 20.84 15.91 -19.87
N GLY A 361 21.69 16.60 -19.10
CA GLY A 361 22.06 16.19 -17.76
C GLY A 361 20.83 16.10 -16.86
N SER A 362 20.81 15.09 -16.01
CA SER A 362 19.81 14.97 -14.95
C SER A 362 19.81 16.23 -14.08
N LYS A 363 18.61 16.65 -13.63
CA LYS A 363 18.43 17.82 -12.74
C LYS A 363 19.42 17.82 -11.57
N TRP A 364 19.69 16.63 -11.03
CA TRP A 364 20.66 16.40 -9.96
C TRP A 364 21.95 15.80 -10.53
N GLN A 365 23.10 16.34 -10.12
CA GLN A 365 24.42 15.86 -10.53
C GLN A 365 24.95 14.73 -9.64
N SER A 366 24.36 14.54 -8.45
CA SER A 366 24.64 13.45 -7.51
C SER A 366 23.41 13.17 -6.65
N GLU A 367 23.40 12.03 -5.96
CA GLU A 367 22.35 11.75 -4.95
C GLU A 367 22.42 12.75 -3.78
N GLU A 368 23.62 13.17 -3.36
CA GLU A 368 23.80 14.17 -2.31
C GLU A 368 23.12 15.51 -2.70
N ALA A 369 23.26 15.95 -3.95
CA ALA A 369 22.59 17.14 -4.46
C ALA A 369 21.05 17.01 -4.43
N TRP A 370 20.51 15.83 -4.78
CA TRP A 370 19.08 15.55 -4.64
C TRP A 370 18.64 15.51 -3.17
N ARG A 371 19.39 14.84 -2.29
CA ARG A 371 19.09 14.70 -0.87
C ARG A 371 19.07 16.06 -0.17
N ASN A 372 19.98 16.96 -0.54
CA ASN A 372 20.02 18.35 -0.09
C ASN A 372 18.87 19.20 -0.64
N GLU A 373 18.28 18.86 -1.80
CA GLU A 373 17.05 19.48 -2.29
C GLU A 373 15.79 18.91 -1.59
N SER A 374 15.80 17.63 -1.22
CA SER A 374 14.66 16.91 -0.63
C SER A 374 14.52 17.10 0.88
N LEU A 375 15.62 17.23 1.63
CA LEU A 375 15.60 17.37 3.09
C LEU A 375 15.76 18.84 3.55
N PRO A 376 15.21 19.21 4.72
CA PRO A 376 14.23 18.45 5.50
C PRO A 376 12.88 18.36 4.77
N SER A 377 12.19 17.23 4.97
CA SER A 377 10.84 17.00 4.45
C SER A 377 9.83 16.89 5.59
N PHE A 378 8.67 17.52 5.38
CA PHE A 378 7.49 17.54 6.26
C PHE A 378 6.28 16.91 5.55
N ASN A 379 6.53 16.15 4.48
CA ASN A 379 5.55 15.62 3.55
C ASN A 379 5.55 14.09 3.63
N SER A 380 4.46 13.50 4.15
CA SER A 380 4.36 12.05 4.34
C SER A 380 4.57 11.28 3.03
N PHE A 381 4.05 11.77 1.89
CA PHE A 381 4.20 11.10 0.61
C PHE A 381 5.67 10.96 0.19
N GLY A 382 6.49 12.00 0.40
CA GLY A 382 7.92 11.96 0.14
C GLY A 382 8.70 11.02 1.07
N ILE A 383 8.20 10.80 2.30
CA ILE A 383 8.79 9.86 3.28
C ILE A 383 8.36 8.42 2.97
N GLU A 384 7.09 8.19 2.68
CA GLU A 384 6.50 6.89 2.29
C GLU A 384 7.18 6.30 1.05
N GLN A 385 7.52 7.15 0.07
CA GLN A 385 8.31 6.79 -1.13
C GLN A 385 9.71 6.21 -0.82
N ARG A 386 10.18 6.31 0.43
CA ARG A 386 11.56 5.98 0.84
C ARG A 386 11.66 4.88 1.90
N LEU A 387 10.54 4.28 2.32
CA LEU A 387 10.54 3.29 3.41
C LEU A 387 11.35 2.02 3.15
N THR A 388 11.60 1.63 1.90
CA THR A 388 12.39 0.42 1.63
C THR A 388 13.89 0.56 1.84
N TRP A 389 14.40 1.79 2.03
CA TRP A 389 15.79 2.01 2.43
C TRP A 389 16.02 1.82 3.94
N LEU A 390 15.01 1.34 4.69
CA LEU A 390 15.16 0.86 6.06
C LEU A 390 16.05 -0.40 6.10
N GLU A 391 17.17 -0.29 6.82
CA GLU A 391 18.10 -1.41 7.02
C GLU A 391 17.39 -2.58 7.72
N GLY A 392 17.43 -3.75 7.09
CA GLY A 392 16.91 -5.00 7.67
C GLY A 392 15.38 -5.11 7.75
N LEU A 393 14.64 -4.34 6.94
CA LEU A 393 13.19 -4.45 6.76
C LEU A 393 12.79 -5.76 6.05
N SER A 394 11.74 -6.42 6.53
CA SER A 394 11.13 -7.60 5.92
C SER A 394 10.60 -7.36 4.51
N GLU A 395 10.46 -8.43 3.71
CA GLU A 395 9.87 -8.31 2.37
C GLU A 395 8.42 -7.81 2.40
N ASN A 396 7.64 -8.25 3.39
CA ASN A 396 6.27 -7.81 3.60
C ASN A 396 6.15 -7.23 5.01
N TYR A 397 5.59 -6.03 5.12
CA TYR A 397 5.48 -5.25 6.35
C TYR A 397 4.15 -4.49 6.39
N ILE A 398 3.79 -3.98 7.56
CA ILE A 398 2.59 -3.17 7.76
C ILE A 398 3.03 -1.74 8.06
N SER A 399 2.58 -0.78 7.24
CA SER A 399 2.85 0.64 7.42
C SER A 399 1.72 1.33 8.18
N PHE A 400 2.09 2.17 9.13
CA PHE A 400 1.22 2.93 10.03
C PHE A 400 1.63 4.40 10.06
N ASN A 401 0.64 5.27 10.22
CA ASN A 401 0.85 6.57 10.86
C ASN A 401 0.67 6.41 12.38
N ASP A 402 1.10 7.39 13.15
CA ASP A 402 1.02 7.38 14.61
C ASP A 402 -0.42 7.43 15.15
N ASP A 403 -1.39 7.88 14.36
CA ASP A 403 -2.82 7.93 14.67
C ASP A 403 -3.58 6.59 14.40
N MET A 404 -2.87 5.52 14.04
CA MET A 404 -3.45 4.22 13.66
C MET A 404 -3.25 3.13 14.73
N PHE A 405 -4.34 2.46 15.12
CA PHE A 405 -4.37 1.49 16.23
C PHE A 405 -4.96 0.14 15.84
N LEU A 406 -4.40 -0.95 16.38
CA LEU A 406 -4.96 -2.30 16.34
C LEU A 406 -5.67 -2.62 17.67
N LEU A 407 -6.99 -2.80 17.62
CA LEU A 407 -7.85 -2.81 18.81
C LEU A 407 -8.04 -4.18 19.47
N ARG A 408 -7.67 -5.27 18.78
CA ARG A 408 -7.89 -6.67 19.19
C ARG A 408 -6.77 -7.57 18.66
N PRO A 409 -6.65 -8.83 19.15
CA PRO A 409 -5.70 -9.80 18.58
C PRO A 409 -5.99 -10.06 17.09
N LEU A 410 -4.93 -10.04 16.28
CA LEU A 410 -4.93 -10.33 14.84
C LEU A 410 -3.88 -11.40 14.53
N SER A 411 -3.84 -11.89 13.29
CA SER A 411 -2.77 -12.75 12.77
C SER A 411 -2.05 -12.09 11.60
N THR A 412 -0.92 -12.64 11.19
CA THR A 412 -0.27 -12.30 9.91
C THR A 412 -1.24 -12.39 8.74
N SER A 413 -2.15 -13.37 8.75
CA SER A 413 -3.17 -13.57 7.72
C SER A 413 -4.21 -12.44 7.65
N ASP A 414 -4.39 -11.62 8.68
CA ASP A 414 -5.15 -10.36 8.56
C ASP A 414 -4.44 -9.31 7.69
N PHE A 415 -3.22 -9.57 7.21
CA PHE A 415 -2.44 -8.65 6.36
C PHE A 415 -1.82 -9.34 5.14
N ARG A 416 -1.36 -10.59 5.28
CA ARG A 416 -0.75 -11.43 4.23
C ARG A 416 -0.92 -12.91 4.58
N HIS A 417 -1.56 -13.68 3.69
CA HIS A 417 -1.64 -15.13 3.81
C HIS A 417 -0.48 -15.80 3.04
N PRO A 418 0.17 -16.86 3.57
CA PRO A 418 1.28 -17.54 2.88
C PRO A 418 0.97 -18.01 1.44
N LEU A 419 -0.27 -18.48 1.20
CA LEU A 419 -0.71 -18.93 -0.13
C LEU A 419 -1.44 -17.85 -0.93
N ALA A 420 -2.26 -17.02 -0.28
CA ALA A 420 -3.13 -16.07 -0.99
C ALA A 420 -2.43 -14.75 -1.31
N GLY A 421 -1.30 -14.46 -0.66
CA GLY A 421 -0.52 -13.24 -0.89
C GLY A 421 -0.95 -12.11 0.04
N ASN A 422 -0.62 -10.87 -0.37
CA ASN A 422 -0.93 -9.69 0.45
C ASN A 422 -2.41 -9.35 0.37
N LEU A 423 -2.98 -8.92 1.49
CA LEU A 423 -4.33 -8.37 1.53
C LEU A 423 -4.33 -6.97 0.91
N VAL A 424 -5.28 -6.73 0.01
CA VAL A 424 -5.63 -5.41 -0.52
C VAL A 424 -6.99 -4.99 0.04
N ARG A 425 -7.05 -3.83 0.68
CA ARG A 425 -8.27 -3.25 1.26
C ARG A 425 -8.69 -2.05 0.40
N PHE A 426 -9.58 -2.32 -0.54
CA PHE A 426 -10.13 -1.28 -1.41
C PHE A 426 -11.51 -0.85 -0.92
N ASP A 427 -11.88 0.38 -1.25
CA ASP A 427 -13.27 0.87 -1.21
C ASP A 427 -13.81 0.93 -2.64
N PRO A 428 -14.66 -0.03 -3.07
CA PRO A 428 -15.27 0.01 -4.40
C PRO A 428 -16.31 1.13 -4.59
N GLY A 429 -16.77 1.75 -3.50
CA GLY A 429 -17.70 2.88 -3.53
C GLY A 429 -17.02 4.20 -3.91
N LEU A 430 -15.69 4.30 -3.80
CA LEU A 430 -14.93 5.52 -4.07
C LEU A 430 -13.81 5.27 -5.09
N LEU A 431 -13.82 6.05 -6.17
CA LEU A 431 -12.94 5.84 -7.33
C LEU A 431 -12.01 7.03 -7.59
N VAL A 432 -10.71 6.77 -7.56
CA VAL A 432 -9.63 7.72 -7.89
C VAL A 432 -9.57 7.92 -9.42
N PRO A 433 -9.73 9.15 -9.95
CA PRO A 433 -9.55 9.45 -11.38
C PRO A 433 -8.13 9.14 -11.89
N ASP A 434 -7.98 8.90 -13.19
CA ASP A 434 -6.71 8.66 -13.88
C ASP A 434 -6.04 9.94 -14.41
N VAL A 435 -6.54 11.10 -13.98
CA VAL A 435 -6.02 12.43 -14.33
C VAL A 435 -6.02 13.29 -13.08
N MET A 436 -4.88 13.88 -12.73
CA MET A 436 -4.74 14.97 -11.77
C MET A 436 -4.94 16.31 -12.52
N THR A 437 -5.72 17.23 -11.95
CA THR A 437 -5.90 18.58 -12.51
C THR A 437 -4.80 19.54 -12.01
N PRO A 438 -4.56 20.69 -12.68
CA PRO A 438 -3.57 21.66 -12.22
C PRO A 438 -3.81 22.18 -10.79
N ASP A 439 -5.08 22.32 -10.38
CA ASP A 439 -5.45 22.80 -9.05
C ASP A 439 -5.08 21.81 -7.94
N GLN A 440 -4.96 20.52 -8.29
CA GLN A 440 -4.61 19.44 -7.36
C GLN A 440 -3.09 19.28 -7.16
N LEU A 441 -2.25 19.98 -7.94
CA LEU A 441 -0.79 19.96 -7.82
C LEU A 441 -0.29 20.37 -6.42
N SER A 442 -1.02 21.26 -5.75
CA SER A 442 -0.70 21.81 -4.43
C SER A 442 -1.85 21.63 -3.44
N ASP A 443 -2.65 20.59 -3.61
CA ASP A 443 -3.70 20.19 -2.66
C ASP A 443 -3.06 19.73 -1.33
N PRO A 444 -3.43 20.29 -0.17
CA PRO A 444 -2.99 19.79 1.14
C PRO A 444 -3.53 18.40 1.48
N GLY A 445 -4.61 17.98 0.83
CA GLY A 445 -5.20 16.65 0.92
C GLY A 445 -4.37 15.57 0.21
N GLU A 446 -4.97 14.39 0.06
CA GLU A 446 -4.33 13.25 -0.62
C GLU A 446 -4.78 13.06 -2.08
N TRP A 447 -5.84 13.74 -2.53
CA TRP A 447 -6.47 13.50 -3.82
C TRP A 447 -5.54 13.76 -5.01
N GLY A 448 -4.79 14.87 -4.98
CA GLY A 448 -3.75 15.13 -5.99
C GLY A 448 -2.71 14.01 -6.07
N ALA A 449 -2.19 13.56 -4.92
CA ALA A 449 -1.19 12.50 -4.84
C ALA A 449 -1.71 11.13 -5.30
N LEU A 450 -2.99 10.82 -5.05
CA LEU A 450 -3.68 9.63 -5.52
C LEU A 450 -3.92 9.67 -7.04
N GLN A 451 -4.37 10.80 -7.59
CA GLN A 451 -4.63 10.96 -9.02
C GLN A 451 -3.33 10.98 -9.84
N HIS A 452 -2.25 11.57 -9.31
CA HIS A 452 -0.93 11.48 -9.95
C HIS A 452 -0.40 10.04 -9.92
N ALA A 453 -0.52 9.32 -8.80
CA ALA A 453 -0.22 7.87 -8.77
C ALA A 453 -1.04 7.09 -9.82
N ASN A 454 -2.31 7.43 -10.01
CA ASN A 454 -3.16 6.79 -11.01
C ASN A 454 -2.80 7.18 -12.46
N GLN A 455 -2.31 8.40 -12.71
CA GLN A 455 -1.71 8.79 -13.99
C GLN A 455 -0.49 7.93 -14.34
N LEU A 456 0.41 7.71 -13.37
CA LEU A 456 1.60 6.87 -13.56
C LEU A 456 1.25 5.42 -13.90
N LEU A 457 0.26 4.83 -13.22
CA LEU A 457 -0.28 3.51 -13.56
C LEU A 457 -0.93 3.51 -14.94
N SER A 458 -1.75 4.51 -15.25
CA SER A 458 -2.50 4.60 -16.52
C SER A 458 -1.61 4.85 -17.74
N ALA A 459 -0.42 5.44 -17.55
CA ALA A 459 0.62 5.54 -18.59
C ALA A 459 1.34 4.21 -18.88
N ARG A 460 1.35 3.29 -17.89
CA ARG A 460 2.03 1.98 -17.96
C ARG A 460 1.10 0.80 -18.27
N PHE A 461 -0.14 0.87 -17.85
CA PHE A 461 -1.15 -0.18 -17.95
C PHE A 461 -2.38 0.35 -18.69
N SER A 462 -3.58 -0.06 -18.29
CA SER A 462 -4.85 0.49 -18.79
C SER A 462 -5.21 1.80 -18.07
N ALA A 463 -5.72 2.77 -18.83
CA ALA A 463 -6.29 4.00 -18.28
C ALA A 463 -7.72 3.76 -17.78
N HIS A 464 -7.95 3.96 -16.48
CA HIS A 464 -9.26 3.91 -15.83
C HIS A 464 -9.18 4.44 -14.40
N LYS A 465 -10.35 4.76 -13.83
CA LYS A 465 -10.46 5.00 -12.39
C LYS A 465 -10.11 3.74 -11.61
N ARG A 466 -9.45 3.89 -10.46
CA ARG A 466 -9.03 2.78 -9.58
C ARG A 466 -9.59 2.98 -8.17
N PHE A 467 -9.81 1.90 -7.44
CA PHE A 467 -10.44 1.96 -6.11
C PHE A 467 -9.61 2.77 -5.11
N TYR A 468 -10.29 3.52 -4.26
CA TYR A 468 -9.68 4.20 -3.13
C TYR A 468 -9.20 3.19 -2.06
N MET A 469 -8.33 3.65 -1.16
CA MET A 469 -7.86 2.90 0.01
C MET A 469 -7.99 3.80 1.23
N HIS A 470 -8.79 3.38 2.23
CA HIS A 470 -8.94 4.17 3.45
C HIS A 470 -7.63 4.39 4.20
N HIS A 471 -7.58 5.50 4.94
CA HIS A 471 -6.48 5.87 5.83
C HIS A 471 -6.43 4.95 7.07
N LEU A 472 -5.84 3.76 6.87
CA LEU A 472 -5.75 2.63 7.81
C LEU A 472 -4.41 1.91 7.62
N PRO A 473 -3.99 1.00 8.53
CA PRO A 473 -2.75 0.25 8.39
C PRO A 473 -2.64 -0.50 7.05
N LYS A 474 -1.59 -0.21 6.29
CA LYS A 474 -1.42 -0.66 4.89
C LYS A 474 -0.41 -1.79 4.81
N THR A 475 -0.80 -2.96 4.29
CA THR A 475 0.16 -4.02 3.94
C THR A 475 0.98 -3.57 2.74
N GLN A 476 2.30 -3.51 2.88
CA GLN A 476 3.23 -3.13 1.82
C GLN A 476 4.22 -4.26 1.52
N SER A 477 4.90 -4.15 0.38
CA SER A 477 5.97 -5.07 -0.02
C SER A 477 7.18 -4.27 -0.47
N ARG A 478 8.33 -4.59 0.14
CA ARG A 478 9.62 -3.96 -0.12
C ARG A 478 9.95 -4.04 -1.60
N THR A 479 9.75 -5.20 -2.20
CA THR A 479 10.17 -5.45 -3.56
C THR A 479 9.20 -4.90 -4.63
N ILE A 480 7.90 -4.71 -4.34
CA ILE A 480 7.00 -3.96 -5.24
C ILE A 480 7.30 -2.45 -5.19
N LEU A 481 7.64 -1.93 -4.01
CA LEU A 481 8.08 -0.52 -3.87
C LEU A 481 9.41 -0.31 -4.62
N HIS A 482 10.35 -1.26 -4.57
CA HIS A 482 11.54 -1.25 -5.44
C HIS A 482 11.19 -1.20 -6.94
N GLU A 483 10.24 -2.02 -7.43
CA GLU A 483 9.80 -1.95 -8.83
C GLU A 483 9.26 -0.58 -9.20
N ALA A 484 8.36 -0.01 -8.38
CA ALA A 484 7.80 1.32 -8.60
C ALA A 484 8.89 2.41 -8.59
N SER A 485 9.82 2.37 -7.63
CA SER A 485 10.96 3.29 -7.56
C SER A 485 11.85 3.24 -8.80
N ILE A 486 11.96 2.08 -9.46
CA ILE A 486 12.77 1.91 -10.69
C ILE A 486 11.97 2.31 -11.94
N MET A 487 10.68 1.99 -11.99
CA MET A 487 9.78 2.33 -13.11
C MET A 487 9.56 3.84 -13.22
N TRP A 488 9.40 4.53 -12.09
CA TRP A 488 9.10 5.97 -12.02
C TRP A 488 10.14 6.74 -11.18
N SER A 489 11.41 6.29 -11.19
CA SER A 489 12.56 6.99 -10.58
C SER A 489 12.57 8.52 -10.80
N PRO A 490 12.26 9.05 -12.00
CA PRO A 490 12.23 10.49 -12.25
C PRO A 490 11.09 11.20 -11.49
N GLN A 491 9.86 10.69 -11.62
CA GLN A 491 8.66 11.30 -11.04
C GLN A 491 8.67 11.18 -9.51
N LEU A 492 9.02 10.01 -8.97
CA LEU A 492 9.14 9.79 -7.53
C LEU A 492 10.35 10.54 -6.95
N GLY A 493 11.47 10.61 -7.69
CA GLY A 493 12.61 11.45 -7.33
C GLY A 493 12.21 12.92 -7.22
N LEU A 494 11.43 13.43 -8.16
CA LEU A 494 10.96 14.82 -8.19
C LEU A 494 9.88 15.10 -7.12
N ALA A 495 8.90 14.22 -6.95
CA ALA A 495 7.88 14.31 -5.91
C ALA A 495 8.53 14.34 -4.51
N SER A 496 9.51 13.47 -4.24
CA SER A 496 10.29 13.50 -3.01
C SER A 496 11.10 14.78 -2.76
N THR A 497 11.23 15.70 -3.74
CA THR A 497 11.84 17.04 -3.50
C THR A 497 10.87 18.07 -2.92
N ARG A 498 9.59 17.73 -2.71
CA ARG A 498 8.54 18.61 -2.16
C ARG A 498 8.52 18.51 -0.64
N GLY A 499 8.88 19.59 0.04
CA GLY A 499 8.94 19.64 1.50
C GLY A 499 7.56 19.62 2.17
N PHE A 500 6.53 20.05 1.46
CA PHE A 500 5.12 20.07 1.89
C PHE A 500 4.20 19.57 0.77
N ARG A 501 2.97 19.17 1.11
CA ARG A 501 1.93 18.80 0.13
C ARG A 501 1.47 19.99 -0.70
N GLU A 502 1.42 21.18 -0.10
CA GLU A 502 1.07 22.43 -0.80
C GLU A 502 2.21 22.99 -1.67
N SER A 503 3.32 22.25 -1.85
CA SER A 503 4.44 22.69 -2.67
C SER A 503 4.00 22.89 -4.13
N LYS A 504 4.56 23.92 -4.78
CA LYS A 504 4.42 24.13 -6.23
C LYS A 504 5.59 23.54 -7.03
N ARG A 505 6.49 22.81 -6.37
CA ARG A 505 7.66 22.20 -6.99
C ARG A 505 7.28 20.89 -7.71
N GLY A 506 7.78 20.74 -8.93
CA GLY A 506 7.64 19.50 -9.69
C GLY A 506 6.22 19.26 -10.21
N GLU A 507 5.84 17.98 -10.31
CA GLU A 507 4.62 17.51 -11.00
C GLU A 507 3.53 17.04 -10.01
N GLY A 508 3.58 17.50 -8.75
CA GLY A 508 2.71 17.03 -7.67
C GLY A 508 3.33 15.88 -6.87
N ASP A 509 2.67 15.53 -5.77
CA ASP A 509 3.03 14.38 -4.94
C ASP A 509 2.58 13.05 -5.55
N VAL A 510 3.03 11.93 -4.99
CA VAL A 510 2.59 10.59 -5.38
C VAL A 510 2.38 9.76 -4.12
N GLU A 511 1.15 9.29 -3.89
CA GLU A 511 0.84 8.40 -2.77
C GLU A 511 1.44 7.02 -3.08
N MET A 512 2.44 6.61 -2.29
CA MET A 512 3.21 5.40 -2.59
C MET A 512 2.52 4.10 -2.24
N ALA A 513 1.79 4.04 -1.12
CA ALA A 513 1.15 2.84 -0.63
C ALA A 513 0.00 2.39 -1.55
N TRP A 514 -0.77 3.34 -2.04
CA TRP A 514 -1.81 3.19 -3.06
C TRP A 514 -1.19 2.79 -4.40
N LEU A 515 -0.12 3.48 -4.83
CA LEU A 515 0.61 3.15 -6.06
C LEU A 515 1.07 1.69 -6.08
N ILE A 516 1.75 1.22 -5.03
CA ILE A 516 2.29 -0.15 -4.99
C ILE A 516 1.21 -1.21 -4.82
N THR A 517 0.10 -0.87 -4.16
CA THR A 517 -1.05 -1.78 -3.96
C THR A 517 -1.76 -2.04 -5.28
N HIS A 518 -2.02 -0.99 -6.08
CA HIS A 518 -2.57 -1.15 -7.42
C HIS A 518 -1.55 -1.71 -8.41
N LEU A 519 -0.26 -1.35 -8.31
CA LEU A 519 0.81 -1.97 -9.11
C LEU A 519 0.83 -3.50 -8.94
N ARG A 520 0.65 -4.02 -7.71
CA ARG A 520 0.54 -5.48 -7.48
C ARG A 520 -0.60 -6.11 -8.29
N VAL A 521 -1.77 -5.46 -8.32
CA VAL A 521 -2.96 -5.93 -9.06
C VAL A 521 -2.72 -5.92 -10.58
N GLU A 522 -2.10 -4.87 -11.10
CA GLU A 522 -1.73 -4.75 -12.52
C GLU A 522 -0.64 -5.74 -12.94
N ARG A 523 0.40 -5.92 -12.11
CA ARG A 523 1.50 -6.86 -12.38
C ARG A 523 1.05 -8.32 -12.31
N TRP A 524 0.10 -8.66 -11.44
CA TRP A 524 -0.55 -9.97 -11.46
C TRP A 524 -1.27 -10.23 -12.79
N ARG A 525 -2.06 -9.26 -13.26
CA ARG A 525 -2.78 -9.32 -14.55
C ARG A 525 -1.82 -9.47 -15.74
N GLU A 526 -0.76 -8.66 -15.74
CA GLU A 526 0.32 -8.69 -16.73
C GLU A 526 1.02 -10.06 -16.76
N ALA A 527 1.36 -10.61 -15.59
CA ALA A 527 2.02 -11.91 -15.46
C ALA A 527 1.14 -13.09 -15.89
N LEU A 528 -0.17 -13.08 -15.57
CA LEU A 528 -1.12 -14.10 -16.04
C LEU A 528 -1.19 -14.12 -17.57
N LEU A 529 -1.38 -12.96 -18.19
CA LEU A 529 -1.45 -12.86 -19.65
C LEU A 529 -0.13 -13.26 -20.31
N TRP A 530 1.01 -12.80 -19.78
CA TRP A 530 2.33 -13.12 -20.33
C TRP A 530 2.67 -14.62 -20.23
N SER A 531 2.34 -15.26 -19.11
CA SER A 531 2.53 -16.70 -18.89
C SER A 531 1.85 -17.54 -19.98
N TRP A 532 0.60 -17.21 -20.35
CA TRP A 532 -0.11 -17.95 -21.38
C TRP A 532 0.23 -17.51 -22.80
N THR A 533 0.36 -16.19 -23.06
CA THR A 533 0.51 -15.68 -24.43
C THR A 533 1.94 -15.68 -24.98
N VAL A 534 2.95 -15.77 -24.09
CA VAL A 534 4.38 -15.79 -24.44
C VAL A 534 5.06 -17.03 -23.87
N ALA A 535 5.06 -17.23 -22.55
CA ALA A 535 5.85 -18.30 -21.93
C ALA A 535 5.43 -19.71 -22.38
N LYS A 536 4.12 -19.95 -22.47
CA LYS A 536 3.58 -21.25 -22.89
C LYS A 536 3.92 -21.62 -24.34
N LEU A 537 4.25 -20.65 -25.20
CA LEU A 537 4.66 -20.91 -26.59
C LEU A 537 6.12 -21.42 -26.68
N GLY A 538 6.95 -21.18 -25.66
CA GLY A 538 8.36 -21.56 -25.66
C GLY A 538 9.17 -20.93 -26.79
N GLU A 539 10.18 -21.64 -27.28
CA GLU A 539 11.13 -21.15 -28.29
C GLU A 539 10.51 -20.70 -29.62
N LYS A 540 9.26 -21.09 -29.91
CA LYS A 540 8.52 -20.61 -31.09
C LYS A 540 8.39 -19.08 -31.08
N ASP A 541 8.00 -18.49 -29.94
CA ASP A 541 7.65 -17.06 -29.76
C ASP A 541 6.63 -16.52 -30.82
N VAL A 542 5.87 -17.42 -31.46
CA VAL A 542 4.87 -17.12 -32.50
C VAL A 542 3.58 -17.93 -32.33
N TRP A 543 2.47 -17.32 -32.74
CA TRP A 543 1.13 -17.89 -32.78
C TRP A 543 0.85 -18.51 -34.16
N GLU A 544 0.85 -19.85 -34.22
CA GLU A 544 0.56 -20.64 -35.41
C GLU A 544 -0.69 -21.52 -35.19
N ASP A 545 -0.89 -22.54 -36.02
CA ASP A 545 -2.12 -23.34 -36.05
C ASP A 545 -2.42 -24.11 -34.76
N ASP A 546 -1.40 -24.47 -33.98
CA ASP A 546 -1.58 -25.19 -32.71
C ASP A 546 -2.07 -24.24 -31.61
N GLU A 547 -1.44 -23.07 -31.50
CA GLU A 547 -1.76 -22.03 -30.52
C GLU A 547 -3.15 -21.42 -30.81
N LYS A 548 -3.45 -21.16 -32.10
CA LYS A 548 -4.79 -20.76 -32.55
C LYS A 548 -5.86 -21.79 -32.19
N ARG A 549 -5.54 -23.09 -32.24
CA ARG A 549 -6.44 -24.19 -31.88
C ARG A 549 -6.63 -24.31 -30.37
N GLU A 550 -5.59 -24.02 -29.57
CA GLU A 550 -5.72 -23.87 -28.12
C GLU A 550 -6.66 -22.70 -27.79
N LEU A 551 -6.47 -21.52 -28.40
CA LEU A 551 -7.38 -20.39 -28.17
C LEU A 551 -8.83 -20.76 -28.51
N LYS A 552 -9.11 -21.39 -29.67
CA LYS A 552 -10.46 -21.87 -30.00
C LYS A 552 -11.05 -22.76 -28.89
N LYS A 553 -10.26 -23.71 -28.36
CA LYS A 553 -10.67 -24.59 -27.25
C LYS A 553 -10.95 -23.81 -25.96
N ILE A 554 -10.10 -22.84 -25.59
CA ILE A 554 -10.28 -21.98 -24.41
C ILE A 554 -11.55 -21.11 -24.53
N LEU A 555 -11.81 -20.57 -25.71
CA LEU A 555 -13.02 -19.79 -26.03
C LEU A 555 -14.29 -20.65 -26.18
N GLY A 556 -14.20 -21.97 -26.05
CA GLY A 556 -15.34 -22.90 -26.19
C GLY A 556 -15.82 -23.12 -27.62
N MET A 557 -15.01 -22.76 -28.62
CA MET A 557 -15.29 -22.94 -30.04
C MET A 557 -15.00 -24.38 -30.50
N THR A 558 -15.71 -24.85 -31.53
CA THR A 558 -15.39 -26.12 -32.21
C THR A 558 -14.22 -25.92 -33.19
N SER A 559 -13.51 -27.00 -33.52
CA SER A 559 -12.35 -26.95 -34.42
C SER A 559 -12.67 -26.41 -35.82
N SER A 560 -13.92 -26.55 -36.28
CA SER A 560 -14.39 -26.07 -37.58
C SER A 560 -14.85 -24.61 -37.58
N GLN A 561 -14.98 -23.97 -36.41
CA GLN A 561 -15.34 -22.56 -36.32
C GLN A 561 -14.12 -21.66 -36.59
N GLY A 562 -14.34 -20.56 -37.30
CA GLY A 562 -13.32 -19.60 -37.72
C GLY A 562 -13.93 -18.21 -37.81
N GLU A 563 -13.60 -17.45 -38.86
CA GLU A 563 -14.09 -16.06 -39.06
C GLU A 563 -15.60 -15.94 -39.27
N GLU A 564 -16.31 -17.04 -39.57
CA GLU A 564 -17.79 -17.06 -39.69
C GLU A 564 -18.53 -16.80 -38.35
N ILE A 565 -17.81 -16.79 -37.22
CA ILE A 565 -18.33 -16.37 -35.93
C ILE A 565 -17.63 -15.09 -35.51
N GLU A 566 -18.38 -14.07 -35.12
CA GLU A 566 -17.83 -12.74 -34.78
C GLU A 566 -17.27 -12.66 -33.35
N LYS A 567 -17.73 -13.53 -32.45
CA LYS A 567 -17.50 -13.44 -31.00
C LYS A 567 -17.69 -14.77 -30.25
N ALA A 568 -17.02 -14.90 -29.10
CA ALA A 568 -17.26 -15.95 -28.12
C ALA A 568 -17.90 -15.36 -26.84
N GLU A 569 -18.90 -16.05 -26.28
CA GLU A 569 -19.52 -15.71 -25.00
C GLU A 569 -18.90 -16.55 -23.88
N ILE A 570 -18.21 -15.90 -22.95
CA ILE A 570 -17.46 -16.54 -21.87
C ILE A 570 -18.17 -16.29 -20.54
N THR A 571 -18.49 -17.36 -19.83
CA THR A 571 -19.02 -17.31 -18.46
C THR A 571 -17.95 -17.69 -17.44
N LYS A 572 -17.91 -16.98 -16.31
CA LYS A 572 -16.99 -17.23 -15.19
C LYS A 572 -17.19 -18.65 -14.64
N GLY A 573 -16.09 -19.35 -14.40
CA GLY A 573 -16.11 -20.67 -13.77
C GLY A 573 -16.47 -20.60 -12.29
N SER A 574 -17.13 -21.63 -11.75
CA SER A 574 -17.29 -21.79 -10.30
C SER A 574 -15.94 -22.17 -9.69
N ARG A 575 -15.53 -21.46 -8.64
CA ARG A 575 -14.25 -21.60 -7.94
C ARG A 575 -14.46 -22.04 -6.50
N SER A 576 -13.50 -22.78 -5.95
CA SER A 576 -13.47 -23.20 -4.54
C SER A 576 -12.26 -22.63 -3.78
N THR A 577 -11.37 -21.89 -4.44
CA THR A 577 -10.11 -21.35 -3.90
C THR A 577 -10.19 -20.77 -2.49
N LEU A 578 -11.13 -19.87 -2.20
CA LEU A 578 -11.31 -19.32 -0.85
C LEU A 578 -12.00 -20.30 0.11
N GLY A 579 -12.99 -21.05 -0.35
CA GLY A 579 -13.70 -22.05 0.48
C GLY A 579 -12.85 -23.27 0.86
N ASP A 580 -11.80 -23.56 0.11
CA ASP A 580 -10.80 -24.59 0.41
C ASP A 580 -9.66 -24.03 1.30
N LEU A 581 -9.51 -22.71 1.43
CA LEU A 581 -8.31 -22.09 2.02
C LEU A 581 -8.15 -22.42 3.50
N ASP A 582 -9.21 -22.30 4.30
CA ASP A 582 -9.19 -22.59 5.73
C ASP A 582 -8.72 -24.03 6.00
N ALA A 583 -9.21 -24.99 5.21
CA ALA A 583 -8.84 -26.39 5.32
C ALA A 583 -7.37 -26.65 4.93
N LEU A 584 -6.82 -25.90 3.95
CA LEU A 584 -5.40 -25.99 3.60
C LEU A 584 -4.50 -25.40 4.70
N THR A 585 -4.96 -24.32 5.35
CA THR A 585 -4.28 -23.61 6.44
C THR A 585 -4.28 -24.45 7.72
N GLU A 586 -5.43 -25.02 8.10
CA GLU A 586 -5.55 -25.94 9.24
C GLU A 586 -4.70 -27.21 9.03
N ALA A 587 -4.70 -27.79 7.82
CA ALA A 587 -3.97 -29.03 7.52
C ALA A 587 -2.44 -28.93 7.73
N VAL A 588 -1.88 -27.72 7.73
CA VAL A 588 -0.45 -27.48 8.01
C VAL A 588 -0.20 -26.73 9.33
N GLY A 589 -1.25 -26.42 10.10
CA GLY A 589 -1.12 -25.72 11.38
C GLY A 589 -0.67 -24.26 11.24
N TRP A 590 -1.05 -23.60 10.13
CA TRP A 590 -0.98 -22.15 9.99
C TRP A 590 -2.22 -21.49 10.62
N GLU A 591 -2.12 -20.21 10.96
CA GLU A 591 -3.22 -19.40 11.50
C GLU A 591 -3.90 -18.57 10.40
N GLY A 592 -5.22 -18.72 10.25
CA GLY A 592 -6.06 -17.92 9.36
C GLY A 592 -6.30 -16.49 9.87
N PRO A 593 -6.98 -15.62 9.10
CA PRO A 593 -7.33 -14.28 9.56
C PRO A 593 -8.27 -14.32 10.77
N LYS A 594 -8.06 -13.45 11.76
CA LYS A 594 -8.86 -13.38 13.00
C LYS A 594 -10.01 -12.36 12.93
N ALA A 595 -9.92 -11.39 12.02
CA ALA A 595 -10.93 -10.35 11.86
C ALA A 595 -11.21 -9.96 10.40
N THR A 596 -10.42 -10.45 9.44
CA THR A 596 -10.56 -10.10 8.02
C THR A 596 -11.36 -11.14 7.25
N ASP A 597 -12.43 -10.70 6.59
CA ASP A 597 -13.18 -11.51 5.63
C ASP A 597 -12.54 -11.38 4.24
N TYR A 598 -12.22 -12.51 3.60
CA TYR A 598 -11.70 -12.54 2.23
C TYR A 598 -12.85 -12.69 1.21
N HIS A 599 -12.89 -11.79 0.22
CA HIS A 599 -13.95 -11.74 -0.79
C HIS A 599 -13.50 -12.23 -2.18
N PHE A 600 -12.21 -12.07 -2.50
CA PHE A 600 -11.62 -12.53 -3.76
C PHE A 600 -10.14 -12.91 -3.60
N SER A 601 -9.69 -13.99 -4.25
CA SER A 601 -8.27 -14.32 -4.39
C SER A 601 -7.80 -14.07 -5.82
N SER A 602 -6.57 -13.56 -6.00
CA SER A 602 -5.94 -13.43 -7.31
C SER A 602 -5.85 -14.77 -8.06
N MET A 603 -5.81 -15.89 -7.34
CA MET A 603 -5.89 -17.24 -7.89
C MET A 603 -7.21 -17.54 -8.63
N ASP A 604 -8.22 -16.66 -8.55
CA ASP A 604 -9.47 -16.74 -9.32
C ASP A 604 -9.54 -15.73 -10.49
N GLY A 605 -8.41 -15.08 -10.82
CA GLY A 605 -8.24 -14.27 -12.03
C GLY A 605 -7.75 -12.85 -11.74
N HIS A 606 -8.32 -11.87 -12.43
CA HIS A 606 -8.14 -10.45 -12.13
C HIS A 606 -9.35 -9.92 -11.34
N LEU A 607 -9.12 -8.97 -10.43
CA LEU A 607 -10.18 -8.32 -9.65
C LEU A 607 -11.12 -7.57 -10.61
N SER A 608 -12.44 -7.70 -10.45
CA SER A 608 -13.39 -6.98 -11.31
C SER A 608 -13.50 -5.50 -10.92
N SER A 609 -14.06 -4.69 -11.82
CA SER A 609 -14.41 -3.29 -11.56
C SER A 609 -15.54 -3.10 -10.53
N SER A 610 -16.14 -4.17 -10.01
CA SER A 610 -17.19 -4.15 -8.99
C SER A 610 -17.13 -5.46 -8.18
N PRO A 611 -16.12 -5.64 -7.32
CA PRO A 611 -15.81 -6.94 -6.71
C PRO A 611 -16.88 -7.42 -5.73
N ASP A 612 -17.68 -6.50 -5.20
CA ASP A 612 -18.76 -6.80 -4.24
C ASP A 612 -20.09 -7.19 -4.91
N ASP A 613 -20.20 -7.08 -6.24
CA ASP A 613 -21.34 -7.60 -7.00
C ASP A 613 -21.05 -9.03 -7.48
N PRO A 614 -21.78 -10.08 -7.00
CA PRO A 614 -21.60 -11.45 -7.45
C PRO A 614 -21.88 -11.67 -8.95
N GLY A 615 -22.61 -10.76 -9.60
CA GLY A 615 -22.85 -10.74 -11.04
C GLY A 615 -21.72 -10.11 -11.85
N SER A 616 -20.83 -9.33 -11.23
CA SER A 616 -19.76 -8.61 -11.91
C SER A 616 -18.72 -9.57 -12.48
N GLY A 617 -18.44 -9.43 -13.77
CA GLY A 617 -17.58 -10.35 -14.52
C GLY A 617 -18.11 -11.78 -14.63
N ALA A 618 -19.40 -12.04 -14.32
CA ALA A 618 -19.98 -13.38 -14.45
C ALA A 618 -20.09 -13.84 -15.92
N GLN A 619 -20.21 -12.90 -16.85
CA GLN A 619 -20.08 -13.11 -18.29
C GLN A 619 -19.30 -11.97 -18.94
N CYS A 620 -18.56 -12.29 -20.01
CA CYS A 620 -17.92 -11.33 -20.90
C CYS A 620 -17.98 -11.84 -22.36
N THR A 621 -17.82 -10.94 -23.31
CA THR A 621 -17.92 -11.24 -24.74
C THR A 621 -16.60 -10.93 -25.44
N PHE A 622 -15.94 -11.95 -25.98
CA PHE A 622 -14.66 -11.83 -26.67
C PHE A 622 -14.89 -11.70 -28.18
N HIS A 623 -14.90 -10.46 -28.69
CA HIS A 623 -15.12 -10.14 -30.10
C HIS A 623 -13.83 -10.30 -30.92
N PHE A 624 -13.82 -11.18 -31.93
CA PHE A 624 -12.58 -11.55 -32.62
C PHE A 624 -11.97 -10.39 -33.41
N SER A 625 -12.79 -9.61 -34.11
CA SER A 625 -12.37 -8.41 -34.85
C SER A 625 -11.77 -7.31 -33.97
N THR A 626 -12.12 -7.27 -32.68
CA THR A 626 -11.62 -6.28 -31.71
C THR A 626 -10.40 -6.80 -30.95
N CYS A 627 -10.44 -8.08 -30.54
CA CYS A 627 -9.45 -8.68 -29.64
C CYS A 627 -8.26 -9.28 -30.38
N LEU A 628 -8.45 -9.78 -31.60
CA LEU A 628 -7.42 -10.46 -32.40
C LEU A 628 -6.98 -9.57 -33.59
N PRO A 629 -5.85 -9.88 -34.23
CA PRO A 629 -5.48 -9.33 -35.53
C PRO A 629 -6.46 -9.76 -36.65
N PRO A 630 -6.54 -9.04 -37.77
CA PRO A 630 -7.22 -9.52 -38.98
C PRO A 630 -6.63 -10.85 -39.49
N HIS A 631 -7.46 -11.72 -40.06
CA HIS A 631 -7.03 -13.02 -40.60
C HIS A 631 -6.33 -13.94 -39.59
N PHE A 632 -6.66 -13.79 -38.30
CA PHE A 632 -6.03 -14.56 -37.22
C PHE A 632 -6.27 -16.07 -37.34
N PHE A 633 -7.44 -16.49 -37.80
CA PHE A 633 -7.80 -17.91 -37.93
C PHE A 633 -7.46 -18.53 -39.30
N ASP A 634 -6.86 -17.78 -40.22
CA ASP A 634 -6.24 -18.31 -41.44
C ASP A 634 -4.99 -19.11 -41.05
N SER A 635 -4.76 -20.30 -41.63
CA SER A 635 -3.59 -21.12 -41.33
C SER A 635 -2.29 -20.63 -41.99
N SER A 636 -2.39 -19.70 -42.95
CA SER A 636 -1.23 -19.10 -43.61
C SER A 636 -0.61 -17.91 -42.87
N THR A 637 -1.27 -17.41 -41.82
CA THR A 637 -0.79 -16.28 -41.02
C THR A 637 -0.02 -16.73 -39.78
N SER A 638 0.94 -15.92 -39.32
CA SER A 638 1.55 -16.08 -37.99
C SER A 638 1.72 -14.71 -37.32
N PHE A 639 1.71 -14.69 -35.99
CA PHE A 639 1.78 -13.46 -35.21
C PHE A 639 2.80 -13.60 -34.08
N SER A 640 3.59 -12.56 -33.83
CA SER A 640 4.52 -12.56 -32.69
C SER A 640 3.76 -12.68 -31.36
N ALA A 641 4.27 -13.53 -30.47
CA ALA A 641 3.77 -13.69 -29.11
C ALA A 641 3.76 -12.37 -28.34
N SER A 642 4.82 -11.57 -28.44
CA SER A 642 4.91 -10.27 -27.76
C SER A 642 3.90 -9.26 -28.30
N THR A 643 3.61 -9.27 -29.61
CA THR A 643 2.56 -8.41 -30.21
C THR A 643 1.15 -8.84 -29.79
N MET A 644 0.89 -10.14 -29.72
CA MET A 644 -0.38 -10.66 -29.20
C MET A 644 -0.56 -10.29 -27.72
N PHE A 645 0.51 -10.44 -26.93
CA PHE A 645 0.54 -10.06 -25.52
C PHE A 645 0.25 -8.56 -25.32
N THR A 646 0.99 -7.66 -25.98
CA THR A 646 0.79 -6.20 -25.78
C THR A 646 -0.61 -5.75 -26.19
N ARG A 647 -1.19 -6.39 -27.22
CA ARG A 647 -2.58 -6.17 -27.63
C ARG A 647 -3.57 -6.52 -26.51
N LEU A 648 -3.47 -7.71 -25.93
CA LEU A 648 -4.39 -8.20 -24.90
C LEU A 648 -4.14 -7.56 -23.52
N ALA A 649 -2.89 -7.25 -23.20
CA ALA A 649 -2.50 -6.64 -21.94
C ALA A 649 -2.78 -5.13 -21.90
N PHE A 650 -2.52 -4.38 -22.98
CA PHE A 650 -2.52 -2.91 -22.94
C PHE A 650 -3.42 -2.23 -23.99
N GLU A 651 -3.49 -2.70 -25.23
CA GLU A 651 -4.31 -2.04 -26.27
C GLU A 651 -5.81 -2.31 -26.13
N ARG A 652 -6.13 -3.51 -25.62
CA ARG A 652 -7.48 -4.07 -25.48
C ARG A 652 -7.61 -4.81 -24.14
N PRO A 653 -7.46 -4.12 -23.00
CA PRO A 653 -7.45 -4.76 -21.69
C PRO A 653 -8.70 -5.61 -21.42
N GLN A 654 -9.88 -5.16 -21.86
CA GLN A 654 -11.14 -5.90 -21.74
C GLN A 654 -11.12 -7.27 -22.45
N CYS A 655 -10.34 -7.41 -23.52
CA CYS A 655 -10.13 -8.69 -24.20
C CYS A 655 -9.21 -9.60 -23.37
N GLY A 656 -8.15 -9.03 -22.76
CA GLY A 656 -7.30 -9.73 -21.80
C GLY A 656 -8.07 -10.24 -20.58
N ASP A 657 -8.97 -9.43 -20.01
CA ASP A 657 -9.76 -9.79 -18.82
C ASP A 657 -10.75 -10.91 -19.12
N CYS A 658 -11.37 -10.85 -20.30
CA CYS A 658 -12.27 -11.88 -20.77
C CYS A 658 -11.51 -13.20 -21.09
N LEU A 659 -10.29 -13.11 -21.62
CA LEU A 659 -9.40 -14.24 -21.81
C LEU A 659 -8.93 -14.86 -20.46
N ILE A 660 -8.57 -14.03 -19.46
CA ILE A 660 -8.28 -14.50 -18.10
C ILE A 660 -9.49 -15.26 -17.55
N THR A 661 -10.71 -14.76 -17.75
CA THR A 661 -11.94 -15.44 -17.31
C THR A 661 -12.12 -16.81 -17.97
N ALA A 662 -11.81 -16.92 -19.27
CA ALA A 662 -11.82 -18.20 -19.99
C ALA A 662 -10.74 -19.18 -19.51
N LEU A 663 -9.52 -18.69 -19.24
CA LEU A 663 -8.40 -19.49 -18.74
C LEU A 663 -8.59 -19.95 -17.28
N ILE A 664 -9.21 -19.14 -16.43
CA ILE A 664 -9.65 -19.55 -15.08
C ILE A 664 -10.68 -20.67 -15.16
N LYS A 665 -11.68 -20.55 -16.05
CA LYS A 665 -12.65 -21.62 -16.30
C LYS A 665 -11.99 -22.90 -16.81
N ALA A 666 -11.01 -22.79 -17.72
CA ALA A 666 -10.24 -23.92 -18.24
C ALA A 666 -9.35 -24.57 -17.18
N SER A 667 -8.86 -23.80 -16.19
CA SER A 667 -8.10 -24.31 -15.04
C SER A 667 -8.96 -25.08 -14.03
N GLY A 668 -10.29 -24.99 -14.12
CA GLY A 668 -11.23 -25.73 -13.25
C GLY A 668 -11.64 -24.96 -12.00
N LYS A 669 -11.83 -25.67 -10.88
CA LYS A 669 -12.32 -25.08 -9.62
C LYS A 669 -11.26 -24.34 -8.80
N SER A 670 -9.99 -24.67 -8.98
CA SER A 670 -8.88 -24.23 -8.14
C SER A 670 -7.58 -24.29 -8.95
N GLY A 671 -6.59 -23.45 -8.61
CA GLY A 671 -5.34 -23.35 -9.38
C GLY A 671 -5.50 -22.68 -10.75
N LEU A 672 -4.38 -22.65 -11.49
CA LEU A 672 -4.13 -21.86 -12.70
C LEU A 672 -3.51 -22.71 -13.83
N SER A 673 -3.73 -24.03 -13.83
CA SER A 673 -3.11 -24.99 -14.76
C SER A 673 -3.16 -24.58 -16.24
N ALA A 674 -4.20 -23.88 -16.71
CA ALA A 674 -4.28 -23.45 -18.11
C ALA A 674 -3.23 -22.38 -18.48
N PHE A 675 -2.85 -21.52 -17.54
CA PHE A 675 -1.91 -20.41 -17.74
C PHE A 675 -0.44 -20.85 -17.77
N LEU A 676 -0.13 -22.02 -17.24
CA LEU A 676 1.24 -22.47 -17.01
C LEU A 676 1.81 -23.17 -18.25
N PRO A 677 3.11 -22.97 -18.56
CA PRO A 677 3.89 -23.84 -19.45
C PRO A 677 3.84 -25.31 -19.02
N GLU A 678 4.15 -26.25 -19.90
CA GLU A 678 4.26 -27.68 -19.55
C GLU A 678 5.48 -27.95 -18.66
N GLU A 679 5.50 -29.09 -17.95
CA GLU A 679 6.53 -29.38 -16.94
C GLU A 679 7.92 -29.64 -17.53
N ASP A 680 7.97 -30.21 -18.73
CA ASP A 680 9.18 -30.52 -19.51
C ASP A 680 9.62 -29.37 -20.43
N GLN A 681 8.91 -28.24 -20.41
CA GLN A 681 9.17 -27.10 -21.28
C GLN A 681 10.38 -26.29 -20.80
N ILE A 682 11.54 -26.61 -21.37
CA ILE A 682 12.81 -25.92 -21.14
C ILE A 682 13.06 -24.89 -22.27
N PHE A 683 13.51 -23.69 -21.89
CA PHE A 683 13.99 -22.66 -22.80
C PHE A 683 15.50 -22.48 -22.64
N TYR A 684 16.24 -22.35 -23.73
CA TYR A 684 17.68 -22.08 -23.70
C TYR A 684 17.95 -20.61 -24.04
N PRO A 685 18.10 -19.72 -23.02
CA PRO A 685 18.44 -18.33 -23.26
C PRO A 685 19.84 -18.21 -23.89
N GLU A 686 20.01 -17.22 -24.76
CA GLU A 686 21.30 -16.90 -25.36
C GLU A 686 22.31 -16.52 -24.26
N GLN A 687 23.54 -17.05 -24.35
CA GLN A 687 24.63 -16.78 -23.40
C GLN A 687 25.25 -15.39 -23.63
N GLU A 688 24.42 -14.35 -23.63
CA GLU A 688 24.90 -12.98 -23.56
C GLU A 688 25.03 -12.54 -22.10
N GLU A 689 26.17 -11.95 -21.73
CA GLU A 689 26.25 -11.13 -20.52
C GLU A 689 25.24 -9.99 -20.64
N GLU A 690 24.32 -9.88 -19.67
CA GLU A 690 23.32 -8.81 -19.65
C GLU A 690 24.01 -7.45 -19.45
N LYS A 691 24.27 -6.76 -20.57
CA LYS A 691 24.92 -5.44 -20.60
C LYS A 691 23.90 -4.34 -20.38
N GLY A 692 23.68 -3.97 -19.12
CA GLY A 692 22.81 -2.86 -18.75
C GLY A 692 22.65 -2.70 -17.26
N MET A 693 21.95 -1.63 -16.85
CA MET A 693 21.51 -1.47 -15.47
C MET A 693 20.26 -2.30 -15.19
N TRP A 694 20.12 -2.72 -13.93
CA TRP A 694 19.02 -3.50 -13.37
C TRP A 694 18.99 -4.96 -13.82
N ARG A 695 20.14 -5.64 -13.75
CA ARG A 695 20.25 -7.10 -13.92
C ARG A 695 19.34 -7.82 -12.95
N ARG A 696 18.56 -8.79 -13.45
CA ARG A 696 17.47 -9.44 -12.69
C ARG A 696 17.84 -10.87 -12.32
N ASN A 697 18.12 -11.12 -11.04
CA ASN A 697 18.31 -12.47 -10.50
C ASN A 697 16.98 -13.22 -10.29
N GLU A 698 15.85 -12.49 -10.37
CA GLU A 698 14.48 -12.99 -10.18
C GLU A 698 13.63 -12.74 -11.43
N PRO A 699 12.62 -13.59 -11.71
CA PRO A 699 11.60 -13.35 -12.73
C PRO A 699 10.83 -12.05 -12.48
N ILE A 700 11.06 -11.05 -13.34
CA ILE A 700 10.42 -9.73 -13.31
C ILE A 700 10.27 -9.24 -14.75
N LEU A 701 9.04 -8.91 -15.18
CA LEU A 701 8.74 -8.31 -16.50
C LEU A 701 9.20 -6.84 -16.58
N PRO A 702 9.31 -6.21 -17.77
CA PRO A 702 9.99 -4.92 -17.95
C PRO A 702 9.58 -3.80 -16.98
N LEU A 703 10.58 -3.28 -16.27
CA LEU A 703 10.48 -2.13 -15.34
C LEU A 703 10.65 -0.82 -16.10
N VAL A 704 9.64 -0.49 -16.90
CA VAL A 704 9.53 0.73 -17.72
C VAL A 704 8.31 1.55 -17.30
N SER A 705 8.35 2.87 -17.48
CA SER A 705 7.25 3.80 -17.15
C SER A 705 6.09 3.76 -18.14
N SER A 706 6.33 3.33 -19.39
CA SER A 706 5.28 3.02 -20.36
C SER A 706 5.53 1.66 -20.99
N TRP A 707 4.46 0.88 -21.21
CA TRP A 707 4.57 -0.46 -21.81
C TRP A 707 5.18 -0.43 -23.22
N LYS A 708 5.07 0.68 -23.94
CA LYS A 708 5.62 0.85 -25.30
C LYS A 708 7.15 0.81 -25.36
N ASP A 709 7.82 1.04 -24.23
CA ASP A 709 9.28 0.97 -24.10
C ASP A 709 9.77 -0.41 -23.59
N GLY A 710 8.84 -1.34 -23.31
CA GLY A 710 9.15 -2.69 -22.83
C GLY A 710 9.24 -3.71 -23.96
N ASP A 711 10.30 -4.53 -23.95
CA ASP A 711 10.36 -5.76 -24.74
C ASP A 711 9.76 -6.91 -23.93
N PHE A 712 8.67 -7.48 -24.43
CA PHE A 712 7.92 -8.58 -23.79
C PHE A 712 8.13 -9.94 -24.46
N SER A 713 9.09 -10.07 -25.39
CA SER A 713 9.47 -11.36 -25.96
C SER A 713 10.02 -12.32 -24.91
N LEU A 714 9.96 -13.63 -25.19
CA LEU A 714 10.52 -14.64 -24.30
C LEU A 714 12.03 -14.42 -24.07
N ARG A 715 12.78 -14.17 -25.14
CA ARG A 715 14.25 -13.98 -25.15
C ARG A 715 14.69 -12.76 -24.33
N ALA A 716 13.91 -11.68 -24.36
CA ALA A 716 14.23 -10.48 -23.59
C ALA A 716 14.10 -10.70 -22.07
N ASN A 717 13.14 -11.51 -21.63
CA ASN A 717 12.75 -11.58 -20.21
C ASN A 717 13.27 -12.81 -19.46
N VAL A 718 13.42 -13.96 -20.12
CA VAL A 718 13.87 -15.19 -19.48
C VAL A 718 15.38 -15.32 -19.61
N LYS A 719 16.09 -15.35 -18.47
CA LYS A 719 17.55 -15.49 -18.37
C LYS A 719 17.94 -16.71 -17.54
N ALA A 720 19.12 -17.27 -17.83
CA ALA A 720 19.65 -18.44 -17.14
C ALA A 720 19.74 -18.22 -15.62
N GLY A 721 19.31 -19.21 -14.85
CA GLY A 721 19.34 -19.19 -13.38
C GLY A 721 18.18 -18.46 -12.69
N GLN A 722 17.31 -17.75 -13.43
CA GLN A 722 16.16 -17.07 -12.82
C GLN A 722 15.10 -18.03 -12.27
N ASP A 723 15.00 -19.24 -12.83
CA ASP A 723 14.12 -20.33 -12.38
C ASP A 723 14.67 -21.12 -11.19
N VAL A 724 15.86 -20.79 -10.67
CA VAL A 724 16.44 -21.46 -9.50
C VAL A 724 15.65 -21.11 -8.23
N TRP A 725 15.41 -22.10 -7.39
CA TRP A 725 14.71 -21.96 -6.10
C TRP A 725 15.63 -22.36 -4.95
N ASP A 726 15.33 -21.87 -3.74
CA ASP A 726 16.08 -22.23 -2.54
C ASP A 726 16.17 -23.76 -2.37
N GLY A 727 17.40 -24.27 -2.24
CA GLY A 727 17.69 -25.70 -2.15
C GLY A 727 17.82 -26.44 -3.50
N PHE A 728 17.77 -25.74 -4.63
CA PHE A 728 17.99 -26.30 -5.97
C PHE A 728 19.18 -25.62 -6.64
N GLU A 729 19.91 -26.36 -7.48
CA GLU A 729 20.99 -25.81 -8.30
C GLU A 729 20.47 -25.43 -9.70
N ALA A 730 21.15 -24.51 -10.37
CA ALA A 730 20.91 -24.22 -11.78
C ALA A 730 21.24 -25.44 -12.65
N ARG A 731 20.53 -25.61 -13.76
CA ARG A 731 20.82 -26.68 -14.72
C ARG A 731 22.20 -26.48 -15.35
N GLU A 732 23.00 -27.55 -15.42
CA GLU A 732 24.34 -27.53 -16.03
C GLU A 732 24.32 -27.12 -17.52
N ASP A 733 23.20 -27.39 -18.22
CA ASP A 733 23.00 -27.04 -19.63
C ASP A 733 22.58 -25.57 -19.86
N GLY A 734 22.41 -24.78 -18.79
CA GLY A 734 21.97 -23.38 -18.86
C GLY A 734 20.50 -23.19 -19.26
N GLY A 735 19.74 -24.28 -19.42
CA GLY A 735 18.31 -24.23 -19.69
C GLY A 735 17.51 -23.69 -18.50
N VAL A 736 16.32 -23.16 -18.79
CA VAL A 736 15.39 -22.58 -17.82
C VAL A 736 14.05 -23.30 -17.93
N SER A 737 13.52 -23.83 -16.83
CA SER A 737 12.15 -24.36 -16.78
C SER A 737 11.14 -23.22 -16.82
N LEU A 738 10.40 -23.10 -17.92
CA LEU A 738 9.42 -22.02 -18.08
C LEU A 738 8.29 -22.10 -17.06
N ARG A 739 7.85 -23.32 -16.67
CA ARG A 739 6.88 -23.50 -15.58
C ARG A 739 7.42 -22.97 -14.25
N ALA A 740 8.64 -23.36 -13.87
CA ALA A 740 9.24 -22.91 -12.62
C ALA A 740 9.42 -21.38 -12.60
N TRP A 741 9.89 -20.80 -13.72
CA TRP A 741 10.02 -19.35 -13.92
C TRP A 741 8.67 -18.63 -13.78
N CYS A 742 7.62 -19.10 -14.45
CA CYS A 742 6.28 -18.49 -14.40
C CYS A 742 5.63 -18.55 -13.01
N ILE A 743 5.77 -19.67 -12.30
CA ILE A 743 5.24 -19.80 -10.93
C ILE A 743 6.01 -18.87 -9.99
N LYS A 744 7.33 -18.72 -10.19
CA LYS A 744 8.17 -17.79 -9.42
C LYS A 744 7.79 -16.31 -9.70
N LEU A 745 7.49 -15.95 -10.95
CA LEU A 745 6.92 -14.64 -11.32
C LEU A 745 5.56 -14.40 -10.67
N LEU A 746 4.61 -15.33 -10.82
CA LEU A 746 3.24 -15.17 -10.31
C LEU A 746 3.22 -15.07 -8.77
N SER A 747 4.04 -15.87 -8.07
CA SER A 747 4.16 -15.86 -6.60
C SER A 747 4.57 -14.51 -6.00
N ARG A 748 5.15 -13.61 -6.81
CA ARG A 748 5.55 -12.25 -6.42
C ARG A 748 4.36 -11.31 -6.29
N TYR A 749 3.36 -11.48 -7.16
CA TYR A 749 2.23 -10.55 -7.33
C TYR A 749 0.91 -11.08 -6.79
N ASN A 750 0.86 -12.29 -6.20
CA ASN A 750 -0.38 -12.82 -5.63
C ASN A 750 -0.95 -11.88 -4.54
N TYR A 751 -2.29 -11.86 -4.45
CA TYR A 751 -3.02 -11.05 -3.49
C TYR A 751 -4.41 -11.62 -3.18
N VAL A 752 -4.98 -11.13 -2.08
CA VAL A 752 -6.36 -11.38 -1.68
C VAL A 752 -7.04 -10.03 -1.44
N TYR A 753 -8.27 -9.85 -1.93
CA TYR A 753 -9.13 -8.70 -1.62
C TYR A 753 -10.08 -9.09 -0.50
N GLY A 754 -10.22 -8.22 0.49
CA GLY A 754 -11.04 -8.49 1.67
C GLY A 754 -11.27 -7.25 2.53
N SER A 755 -12.21 -7.35 3.46
CA SER A 755 -12.58 -6.30 4.39
C SER A 755 -12.20 -6.66 5.82
N THR A 756 -11.67 -5.68 6.56
CA THR A 756 -11.44 -5.80 8.00
C THR A 756 -12.34 -4.77 8.72
N PRO A 757 -13.10 -5.15 9.76
CA PRO A 757 -13.90 -4.22 10.55
C PRO A 757 -13.04 -3.07 11.08
N SER A 758 -13.27 -1.88 10.56
CA SER A 758 -12.39 -0.74 10.75
C SER A 758 -13.17 0.57 10.84
N ARG A 759 -12.56 1.58 11.46
CA ARG A 759 -13.11 2.94 11.52
C ARG A 759 -12.01 3.96 11.26
N PHE A 760 -12.24 4.83 10.30
CA PHE A 760 -11.58 6.12 10.19
C PHE A 760 -12.47 7.18 10.83
N THR A 761 -11.92 8.11 11.61
CA THR A 761 -12.72 9.22 12.14
C THR A 761 -11.88 10.49 12.28
N PRO A 762 -12.15 11.55 11.49
CA PRO A 762 -11.58 12.86 11.73
C PRO A 762 -12.26 13.48 12.96
N VAL A 763 -11.47 14.06 13.85
CA VAL A 763 -11.97 14.58 15.13
C VAL A 763 -11.59 16.05 15.27
N HIS A 764 -12.60 16.93 15.26
CA HIS A 764 -12.42 18.38 15.38
C HIS A 764 -12.75 18.94 16.77
N SER A 765 -13.35 18.12 17.66
CA SER A 765 -13.79 18.55 18.99
C SER A 765 -13.71 17.45 20.07
N LEU A 766 -13.64 17.88 21.33
CA LEU A 766 -13.70 16.99 22.51
C LEU A 766 -14.98 16.14 22.57
N TYR A 767 -16.10 16.65 22.06
CA TYR A 767 -17.38 15.92 22.01
C TYR A 767 -17.31 14.79 20.98
N GLN A 768 -16.87 15.09 19.76
CA GLN A 768 -16.63 14.08 18.73
C GLN A 768 -15.63 13.03 19.23
N LEU A 769 -14.51 13.45 19.82
CA LEU A 769 -13.53 12.53 20.42
C LEU A 769 -14.19 11.59 21.42
N SER A 770 -14.94 12.14 22.38
CA SER A 770 -15.59 11.35 23.43
C SER A 770 -16.60 10.35 22.88
N SER A 771 -17.42 10.78 21.91
CA SER A 771 -18.40 9.94 21.22
C SER A 771 -17.73 8.83 20.40
N THR A 772 -16.66 9.14 19.66
CA THR A 772 -15.88 8.17 18.87
C THR A 772 -15.25 7.11 19.77
N LEU A 773 -14.57 7.52 20.84
CA LEU A 773 -13.91 6.58 21.77
C LEU A 773 -14.92 5.70 22.53
N GLU A 774 -16.08 6.26 22.93
CA GLU A 774 -17.17 5.49 23.53
C GLU A 774 -17.82 4.52 22.52
N SER A 775 -18.05 4.98 21.29
CA SER A 775 -18.57 4.14 20.20
C SER A 775 -17.61 2.98 19.89
N VAL A 776 -16.29 3.21 19.91
CA VAL A 776 -15.28 2.17 19.75
C VAL A 776 -15.25 1.21 20.95
N ASP A 777 -15.30 1.71 22.18
CA ASP A 777 -15.36 0.86 23.39
C ASP A 777 -16.63 -0.01 23.41
N ASN A 778 -17.74 0.46 22.80
CA ASN A 778 -19.00 -0.27 22.65
C ASN A 778 -19.07 -1.18 21.41
N THR A 779 -18.07 -1.19 20.52
CA THR A 779 -18.06 -1.96 19.26
C THR A 779 -16.84 -2.91 19.22
N PRO A 780 -16.86 -4.03 19.98
CA PRO A 780 -15.70 -4.91 20.16
C PRO A 780 -15.26 -5.65 18.89
N GLU A 781 -16.08 -5.67 17.84
CA GLU A 781 -15.73 -6.25 16.55
C GLU A 781 -14.69 -5.43 15.78
N VAL A 782 -14.62 -4.11 15.99
CA VAL A 782 -13.67 -3.21 15.29
C VAL A 782 -12.23 -3.65 15.58
N ALA A 783 -11.50 -3.98 14.53
CA ALA A 783 -10.12 -4.44 14.60
C ALA A 783 -9.12 -3.29 14.41
N MET A 784 -9.46 -2.31 13.57
CA MET A 784 -8.57 -1.19 13.21
C MET A 784 -9.26 0.15 13.43
N LEU A 785 -8.51 1.11 13.95
CA LEU A 785 -8.99 2.47 14.18
C LEU A 785 -7.93 3.47 13.72
N CYS A 786 -8.35 4.50 12.98
CA CYS A 786 -7.59 5.73 12.79
C CYS A 786 -8.39 6.89 13.39
N VAL A 787 -7.71 7.75 14.16
CA VAL A 787 -8.29 8.94 14.83
C VAL A 787 -7.48 10.18 14.44
N ASN A 788 -7.75 10.73 13.26
CA ASN A 788 -7.04 11.93 12.78
C ASN A 788 -7.42 13.17 13.62
N ASP A 789 -6.45 13.81 14.27
CA ASP A 789 -6.67 14.74 15.39
C ASP A 789 -6.73 16.25 15.00
N ASP A 790 -7.52 16.57 13.96
CA ASP A 790 -7.76 17.91 13.40
C ASP A 790 -8.47 18.93 14.35
N GLN A 791 -8.19 18.90 15.67
CA GLN A 791 -8.82 19.70 16.73
C GLN A 791 -8.20 21.08 16.91
N ALA A 792 -9.08 22.08 17.10
CA ALA A 792 -8.68 23.46 17.38
C ALA A 792 -7.93 23.66 18.72
N ASP A 793 -6.93 24.55 18.69
CA ASP A 793 -6.00 24.81 19.81
C ASP A 793 -6.69 25.12 21.15
N SER A 794 -7.87 25.74 21.13
CA SER A 794 -8.63 26.16 22.32
C SER A 794 -9.29 25.02 23.12
N GLY A 795 -9.37 23.79 22.57
CA GLY A 795 -9.90 22.60 23.27
C GLY A 795 -8.84 21.58 23.72
N SER A 796 -7.58 21.83 23.35
CA SER A 796 -6.48 20.85 23.28
C SER A 796 -6.22 20.04 24.55
N ASP A 797 -6.00 20.68 25.71
CA ASP A 797 -5.60 19.99 26.95
C ASP A 797 -6.60 18.91 27.40
N LYS A 798 -7.91 19.19 27.29
CA LYS A 798 -8.95 18.23 27.68
C LYS A 798 -9.03 17.06 26.71
N SER A 799 -8.85 17.31 25.41
CA SER A 799 -8.82 16.26 24.38
C SER A 799 -7.60 15.37 24.55
N ARG A 800 -6.41 15.95 24.76
CA ARG A 800 -5.18 15.21 25.09
C ARG A 800 -5.33 14.36 26.36
N GLN A 801 -5.89 14.91 27.44
CA GLN A 801 -6.17 14.16 28.66
C GLN A 801 -7.16 13.01 28.43
N LYS A 802 -8.25 13.25 27.69
CA LYS A 802 -9.28 12.24 27.38
C LYS A 802 -8.71 11.12 26.51
N PHE A 803 -7.96 11.45 25.47
CA PHE A 803 -7.39 10.47 24.55
C PHE A 803 -6.26 9.68 25.22
N GLY A 804 -5.32 10.36 25.88
CA GLY A 804 -4.25 9.72 26.66
C GLY A 804 -4.78 8.77 27.73
N ALA A 805 -5.84 9.15 28.46
CA ALA A 805 -6.50 8.26 29.43
C ALA A 805 -7.19 7.06 28.76
N TRP A 806 -7.75 7.21 27.56
CA TRP A 806 -8.30 6.08 26.81
C TRP A 806 -7.20 5.11 26.34
N MET A 807 -6.11 5.66 25.80
CA MET A 807 -4.94 4.89 25.33
C MET A 807 -4.25 4.13 26.46
N GLU A 808 -3.99 4.77 27.61
CA GLU A 808 -3.35 4.11 28.76
C GLU A 808 -4.26 3.04 29.40
N ARG A 809 -5.60 3.17 29.32
CA ARG A 809 -6.50 2.07 29.73
C ARG A 809 -6.42 0.83 28.83
N ARG A 810 -6.14 1.00 27.52
CA ARG A 810 -6.10 -0.10 26.54
C ARG A 810 -4.73 -0.76 26.40
N TRP A 811 -3.68 0.06 26.39
CA TRP A 811 -2.29 -0.36 26.11
C TRP A 811 -1.29 0.10 27.16
N GLY A 812 -1.72 0.66 28.28
CA GLY A 812 -0.84 1.00 29.40
C GLY A 812 -0.19 -0.19 30.11
N GLY A 813 0.54 0.08 31.18
CA GLY A 813 1.18 -0.95 32.00
C GLY A 813 2.33 -1.70 31.30
N VAL A 814 2.45 -3.01 31.57
CA VAL A 814 3.47 -3.89 30.97
C VAL A 814 2.87 -4.64 29.78
N ILE A 815 3.59 -4.66 28.66
CA ILE A 815 3.29 -5.47 27.47
C ILE A 815 4.54 -6.29 27.16
N GLU A 816 4.35 -7.58 26.88
CA GLU A 816 5.45 -8.48 26.51
C GLU A 816 6.10 -8.05 25.19
N GLY A 817 7.42 -8.20 25.11
CA GLY A 817 8.20 -7.73 23.96
C GLY A 817 8.43 -6.21 23.90
N VAL A 818 7.90 -5.40 24.83
CA VAL A 818 8.16 -3.94 24.91
C VAL A 818 9.26 -3.66 25.94
N ASP A 819 10.51 -3.51 25.49
CA ASP A 819 11.71 -3.38 26.34
C ASP A 819 12.51 -2.08 26.11
N TRP A 820 11.99 -1.19 25.27
CA TRP A 820 12.63 0.04 24.78
C TRP A 820 12.11 1.34 25.41
N GLU A 821 11.12 1.26 26.30
CA GLU A 821 10.59 2.42 27.01
C GLU A 821 11.46 2.76 28.22
N ARG A 822 11.65 4.06 28.47
CA ARG A 822 12.35 4.52 29.68
C ARG A 822 11.67 3.96 30.93
N PRO A 823 12.44 3.49 31.92
CA PRO A 823 11.88 3.10 33.21
C PRO A 823 11.00 4.21 33.78
N ASN A 824 9.71 3.92 33.93
CA ASN A 824 8.69 4.88 34.30
C ASN A 824 9.06 5.64 35.59
N LYS A 825 9.39 6.93 35.48
CA LYS A 825 9.36 7.85 36.63
C LYS A 825 7.95 8.04 37.21
N HIS A 826 6.93 7.51 36.54
CA HIS A 826 5.52 7.63 36.90
C HIS A 826 4.83 6.32 37.33
N THR A 827 5.53 5.19 37.47
CA THR A 827 5.05 4.03 38.25
C THR A 827 5.42 4.16 39.73
N LEU A 828 5.11 5.33 40.29
CA LEU A 828 4.76 5.45 41.70
C LEU A 828 3.24 5.41 41.77
N HIS A 829 2.69 4.33 42.32
CA HIS A 829 1.30 4.33 42.76
C HIS A 829 1.05 5.53 43.71
N CYS A 830 -0.18 6.05 43.67
CA CYS A 830 -0.66 7.24 44.40
C CYS A 830 -0.17 8.60 43.85
N CYS A 831 -0.94 9.16 42.92
CA CYS A 831 -1.38 10.58 42.94
C CYS A 831 -2.48 10.83 41.89
N ILE A 832 -3.59 10.09 41.99
CA ILE A 832 -4.90 10.58 41.54
C ILE A 832 -5.43 11.44 42.69
N ASP A 833 -6.13 12.54 42.38
CA ASP A 833 -6.70 13.55 43.31
C ASP A 833 -5.75 14.59 43.95
N LEU A 834 -5.18 15.51 43.16
CA LEU A 834 -4.87 16.88 43.62
C LEU A 834 -5.11 17.96 42.53
N PRO A 835 -5.68 19.13 42.86
CA PRO A 835 -5.97 20.22 41.92
C PRO A 835 -4.75 21.13 41.61
N VAL A 836 -4.94 22.04 40.65
CA VAL A 836 -3.90 22.57 39.73
C VAL A 836 -3.21 23.91 40.13
N PRO A 837 -2.67 24.13 41.35
CA PRO A 837 -1.75 25.26 41.55
C PRO A 837 -0.46 24.95 42.34
N PHE A 838 0.26 23.85 42.05
CA PHE A 838 1.60 23.60 42.63
C PHE A 838 2.70 23.15 41.64
N CYS A 839 2.49 23.25 40.33
CA CYS A 839 3.51 22.91 39.31
C CYS A 839 4.58 24.00 39.08
N ARG A 840 5.09 24.64 40.15
CA ARG A 840 6.33 25.43 40.10
C ARG A 840 7.20 25.10 41.32
N ILE A 841 8.49 24.93 41.06
CA ILE A 841 9.57 24.50 41.99
C ILE A 841 9.62 22.97 42.22
N LYS A 842 10.54 22.29 41.52
CA LYS A 842 11.31 21.14 42.03
C LYS A 842 12.52 20.77 41.13
N TYR A 843 13.53 21.65 41.16
CA TYR A 843 14.93 21.29 40.83
C TYR A 843 15.77 21.41 42.12
N ALA A 844 15.48 20.52 43.09
CA ALA A 844 16.28 20.27 44.29
C ALA A 844 15.70 19.02 45.01
N ILE A 845 16.54 18.33 45.80
CA ILE A 845 16.19 17.13 46.58
C ILE A 845 16.02 15.86 45.71
N SER A 846 17.10 15.48 45.04
CA SER A 846 17.51 14.08 44.98
C SER A 846 18.44 13.86 46.17
N ASP A 847 17.94 13.30 47.29
CA ASP A 847 18.75 12.70 48.39
C ASP A 847 17.89 12.28 49.63
N VAL A 848 16.66 11.76 49.45
CA VAL A 848 15.92 11.11 50.56
C VAL A 848 15.07 9.93 50.03
N CYS A 849 15.71 8.83 49.63
CA CYS A 849 15.05 7.53 49.37
C CYS A 849 16.06 6.36 49.46
N THR A 850 16.82 6.29 50.57
CA THR A 850 17.72 5.17 50.91
C THR A 850 17.69 4.89 52.41
N THR A 851 16.51 4.50 52.92
CA THR A 851 16.29 3.76 54.18
C THR A 851 14.98 3.00 54.07
#